data_AF-I6TV51-F1
#
_entry.id   AF-I6TV51-F1
#
_cell.length_a   1.000
_cell.length_b   1.000
_cell.length_c   1.000
_cell.angle_alpha   90.00
_cell.angle_beta   90.00
_cell.angle_gamma   90.00
#
_symmetry.space_group_name_H-M   'P 1'
#
loop_
_entity.id
_entity.type
_entity.pdbx_description
1 polymer ?
#
loop_
_entity_poly.entity_id
_entity_poly.type
_entity_poly.pdbx_seq_one_letter_code
_entity_poly.pdbx_strand_id
1 'polypeptide(L)'
;MAVKDCPECGGSGKVKVGEKECSVCNGWGYVPADFKLTDHLKGYRNLENFGVDEEVDEIPCPECHGKGTVPVYDTCPTCGGTGKVLACDICGKVKGPWEPGMETTWVCPECERKFKVVYVLDNACDYEDVEIGSYYKGVIDRVERFGVFVKLNKHVIGLIKKKDLLGKREYKPGDEIIVQVLDVRPDKREIDFLEAPLTKYREVHVKKELPVTPIEELKEELAGRTVKIRGKVTQVQVTGGPTVFTLTDGTGITWAAAFEAPGVRAYPNINVGDIVEIIGKVSFHAGSIQVEVIDMYRLWGPDAAEVKRKIEEELDRRAQPSDVGFLVKSEVLEALKPKIMKAAFMIRRAIFEGRPIILRHHADTDGYTAGVALETAIIPLIEKVAPDPEARWHLFKRRPSRAPFYELEDVLKDIIFMMEDHMRFGDELPLVVIVDNGGTTEDIPAYKRLKAYGVKIVVIDHHDPRDWISEDKAKVDEYVDVHVNPHHVKRGYYELTAGMLATEVARYINPEVEDRIKHLPAIAGTGDRSKAPEFYQYLEYAKEKGLDEEDLKKIAEVIDHEAFYWKFMDGRGIIEEILLITGNLQRHRMLVEGIYPEVKEKQEKVLKAVLPHVKSVVLPNGIRFNTIDVELYAPKFEYPSPGKLSGIIHDHFKEQYGEDSPILTLAYGPDFAVVRASDGMAKYNFDLNKIVKILAEKLPDAGVEGGGHSYAGSIKFFEGKRKEVLEAFAKEVLKLKAGE
;
A
#
# COMPACT_ATOMS: atom_id res chain seq x y z
N MET A 1 -19.53 -23.13 -24.83
CA MET A 1 -20.23 -23.71 -23.67
C MET A 1 -21.71 -23.87 -24.03
N ALA A 2 -22.29 -25.04 -23.73
CA ALA A 2 -23.62 -25.44 -24.20
C ALA A 2 -24.73 -25.25 -23.15
N VAL A 3 -24.39 -24.69 -21.99
CA VAL A 3 -25.36 -24.24 -20.99
C VAL A 3 -25.85 -22.85 -21.37
N LYS A 4 -27.15 -22.71 -21.58
CA LYS A 4 -27.79 -21.45 -21.98
C LYS A 4 -28.91 -21.10 -21.02
N ASP A 5 -29.24 -19.82 -20.98
CA ASP A 5 -30.47 -19.38 -20.34
C ASP A 5 -31.66 -20.03 -21.01
N CYS A 6 -32.61 -20.51 -20.20
CA CYS A 6 -33.81 -21.15 -20.71
C CYS A 6 -34.55 -20.14 -21.62
N PRO A 7 -34.79 -20.47 -22.90
CA PRO A 7 -35.39 -19.54 -23.85
C PRO A 7 -36.85 -19.21 -23.52
N GLU A 8 -37.52 -20.05 -22.73
CA GLU A 8 -38.93 -19.86 -22.33
C GLU A 8 -39.08 -18.88 -21.15
N CYS A 9 -38.16 -18.90 -20.18
CA CYS A 9 -38.23 -18.01 -19.00
C CYS A 9 -37.13 -16.95 -18.96
N GLY A 10 -36.27 -16.88 -19.98
CA GLY A 10 -35.16 -15.92 -20.06
C GLY A 10 -34.15 -16.05 -18.92
N GLY A 11 -33.97 -17.25 -18.36
CA GLY A 11 -33.06 -17.47 -17.22
C GLY A 11 -33.70 -17.35 -15.83
N SER A 12 -34.96 -16.92 -15.72
CA SER A 12 -35.61 -16.66 -14.42
C SER A 12 -36.11 -17.91 -13.68
N GLY A 13 -36.15 -19.06 -14.34
CA GLY A 13 -36.73 -20.30 -13.80
C GLY A 13 -38.25 -20.30 -13.69
N LYS A 14 -38.93 -19.20 -14.01
CA LYS A 14 -40.36 -19.01 -13.75
C LYS A 14 -41.09 -18.42 -14.97
N VAL A 15 -42.31 -18.87 -15.21
CA VAL A 15 -43.18 -18.36 -16.29
C VAL A 15 -44.44 -17.75 -15.69
N LYS A 16 -44.90 -16.62 -16.24
CA LYS A 16 -46.12 -15.96 -15.75
C LYS A 16 -47.32 -16.79 -16.19
N VAL A 17 -48.06 -17.33 -15.22
CA VAL A 17 -49.25 -18.18 -15.46
C VAL A 17 -50.57 -17.43 -15.22
N GLY A 18 -50.52 -16.25 -14.63
CA GLY A 18 -51.69 -15.40 -14.42
C GLY A 18 -51.38 -14.15 -13.63
N GLU A 19 -52.44 -13.50 -13.17
CA GLU A 19 -52.39 -12.39 -12.21
C GLU A 19 -53.40 -12.69 -11.11
N LYS A 20 -53.03 -12.38 -9.87
CA LYS A 20 -53.93 -12.44 -8.72
C LYS A 20 -54.12 -11.05 -8.15
N GLU A 21 -55.23 -10.85 -7.47
CA GLU A 21 -55.51 -9.62 -6.75
C GLU A 21 -54.42 -9.35 -5.71
N CYS A 22 -53.90 -8.12 -5.68
CA CYS A 22 -52.84 -7.72 -4.78
C CYS A 22 -53.39 -7.68 -3.35
N SER A 23 -52.80 -8.48 -2.46
CA SER A 23 -53.25 -8.61 -1.07
C SER A 23 -53.02 -7.36 -0.22
N VAL A 24 -52.09 -6.49 -0.62
CA VAL A 24 -51.78 -5.26 0.13
C VAL A 24 -52.80 -4.15 -0.14
N CYS A 25 -53.33 -4.04 -1.35
CA CYS A 25 -54.35 -3.05 -1.70
C CYS A 25 -55.74 -3.67 -1.96
N ASN A 26 -55.91 -4.98 -1.81
CA ASN A 26 -57.13 -5.73 -2.13
C ASN A 26 -57.72 -5.34 -3.50
N GLY A 27 -56.87 -5.29 -4.54
CA GLY A 27 -57.33 -5.00 -5.90
C GLY A 27 -57.38 -3.52 -6.29
N TRP A 28 -57.24 -2.59 -5.34
CA TRP A 28 -57.43 -1.16 -5.59
C TRP A 28 -56.27 -0.46 -6.29
N GLY A 29 -55.04 -0.98 -6.16
CA GLY A 29 -53.84 -0.41 -6.75
C GLY A 29 -53.18 0.70 -5.95
N TYR A 30 -53.88 1.30 -4.98
CA TYR A 30 -53.40 2.41 -4.13
C TYR A 30 -53.59 2.07 -2.65
N VAL A 31 -52.77 2.67 -1.78
CA VAL A 31 -52.85 2.54 -0.32
C VAL A 31 -52.76 3.91 0.35
N PRO A 32 -53.38 4.11 1.52
CA PRO A 32 -53.30 5.37 2.26
C PRO A 32 -51.85 5.79 2.57
N ALA A 33 -51.56 7.09 2.56
CA ALA A 33 -50.20 7.61 2.73
C ALA A 33 -49.55 7.32 4.11
N ASP A 34 -50.34 6.94 5.12
CA ASP A 34 -49.90 6.56 6.46
C ASP A 34 -49.59 5.05 6.62
N PHE A 35 -49.57 4.27 5.52
CA PHE A 35 -49.33 2.83 5.53
C PHE A 35 -47.90 2.47 6.00
N LYS A 36 -47.76 2.05 7.26
CA LYS A 36 -46.47 1.68 7.88
C LYS A 36 -45.90 0.38 7.29
N LEU A 37 -44.85 0.52 6.46
CA LEU A 37 -44.14 -0.56 5.76
C LEU A 37 -43.26 -1.48 6.63
N THR A 38 -43.23 -1.30 7.95
CA THR A 38 -42.18 -1.89 8.81
C THR A 38 -42.31 -3.38 9.07
N ASP A 39 -43.47 -3.99 8.87
CA ASP A 39 -43.69 -5.39 9.29
C ASP A 39 -43.44 -6.44 8.19
N HIS A 40 -43.19 -6.04 6.93
CA HIS A 40 -43.20 -7.01 5.81
C HIS A 40 -42.04 -6.97 4.79
N LEU A 41 -41.01 -6.12 4.92
CA LEU A 41 -39.87 -6.11 3.98
C LEU A 41 -38.50 -5.98 4.68
N LYS A 42 -37.81 -7.11 4.85
CA LYS A 42 -36.36 -7.14 5.15
C LYS A 42 -35.58 -6.92 3.85
N GLY A 43 -34.93 -5.76 3.72
CA GLY A 43 -33.75 -5.62 2.86
C GLY A 43 -33.87 -4.73 1.63
N TYR A 44 -34.29 -3.47 1.77
CA TYR A 44 -33.95 -2.41 0.81
C TYR A 44 -33.78 -1.08 1.57
N ARG A 45 -32.56 -0.52 1.57
CA ARG A 45 -32.28 0.87 1.96
C ARG A 45 -31.74 1.59 0.75
N ASN A 46 -32.51 2.56 0.26
CA ASN A 46 -32.09 3.81 -0.37
C ASN A 46 -33.22 4.28 -1.29
N LEU A 47 -33.87 5.38 -0.92
CA LEU A 47 -34.65 6.23 -1.83
C LEU A 47 -34.77 7.62 -1.17
N GLU A 48 -33.66 8.36 -1.21
CA GLU A 48 -33.71 9.82 -1.23
C GLU A 48 -33.83 10.24 -2.69
N ASN A 49 -35.03 10.67 -3.08
CA ASN A 49 -35.32 11.64 -4.13
C ASN A 49 -36.75 11.40 -4.59
N PHE A 50 -37.68 12.24 -4.12
CA PHE A 50 -38.72 12.86 -4.94
C PHE A 50 -39.37 13.91 -4.04
N GLY A 51 -38.94 15.17 -4.21
CA GLY A 51 -39.65 16.30 -3.66
C GLY A 51 -40.99 16.44 -4.39
N VAL A 52 -42.09 16.33 -3.65
CA VAL A 52 -43.39 16.83 -4.05
C VAL A 52 -44.08 17.38 -2.79
N ASP A 53 -44.14 18.70 -2.71
CA ASP A 53 -45.05 19.43 -1.84
C ASP A 53 -46.48 19.26 -2.42
N GLU A 54 -47.35 18.54 -1.71
CA GLU A 54 -48.82 18.66 -1.63
C GLU A 54 -49.37 17.39 -0.98
N GLU A 55 -50.38 17.51 -0.11
CA GLU A 55 -51.01 16.41 0.63
C GLU A 55 -51.55 15.33 -0.34
N VAL A 56 -50.82 14.22 -0.49
CA VAL A 56 -51.27 13.06 -1.27
C VAL A 56 -51.90 12.06 -0.28
N ASP A 57 -53.22 11.94 -0.27
CA ASP A 57 -53.95 11.02 0.63
C ASP A 57 -53.71 9.54 0.29
N GLU A 58 -53.38 9.21 -0.95
CA GLU A 58 -53.18 7.84 -1.44
C GLU A 58 -51.94 7.70 -2.32
N ILE A 59 -51.03 6.79 -1.95
CA ILE A 59 -49.84 6.48 -2.74
C ILE A 59 -50.04 5.18 -3.54
N PRO A 60 -49.43 5.05 -4.74
CA PRO A 60 -49.47 3.81 -5.50
C PRO A 60 -48.96 2.64 -4.64
N CYS A 61 -49.72 1.55 -4.58
CA CYS A 61 -49.39 0.40 -3.76
C CYS A 61 -47.97 -0.09 -4.13
N PRO A 62 -47.06 -0.24 -3.15
CA PRO A 62 -45.65 -0.56 -3.42
C PRO A 62 -45.46 -1.97 -3.98
N GLU A 63 -46.44 -2.86 -3.82
CA GLU A 63 -46.36 -4.25 -4.27
C GLU A 63 -46.84 -4.44 -5.71
N CYS A 64 -47.93 -3.76 -6.12
CA CYS A 64 -48.45 -3.84 -7.49
C CYS A 64 -48.19 -2.59 -8.34
N HIS A 65 -47.55 -1.56 -7.77
CA HIS A 65 -47.25 -0.28 -8.38
C HIS A 65 -48.44 0.36 -9.12
N GLY A 66 -49.60 0.45 -8.46
CA GLY A 66 -50.80 1.07 -9.06
C GLY A 66 -51.72 0.12 -9.84
N LYS A 67 -51.34 -1.15 -10.07
CA LYS A 67 -52.09 -2.06 -10.97
C LYS A 67 -53.25 -2.83 -10.33
N GLY A 68 -53.31 -2.92 -9.00
CA GLY A 68 -54.31 -3.71 -8.28
C GLY A 68 -54.09 -5.23 -8.33
N THR A 69 -53.31 -5.73 -9.28
CA THR A 69 -52.97 -7.15 -9.43
C THR A 69 -51.46 -7.38 -9.39
N VAL A 70 -51.05 -8.54 -8.88
CA VAL A 70 -49.65 -9.01 -8.90
C VAL A 70 -49.53 -10.26 -9.78
N PRO A 71 -48.48 -10.36 -10.62
CA PRO A 71 -48.27 -11.50 -11.48
C PRO A 71 -48.01 -12.78 -10.66
N VAL A 72 -48.71 -13.86 -11.01
CA VAL A 72 -48.48 -15.20 -10.47
C VAL A 72 -47.57 -15.94 -11.42
N TYR A 73 -46.47 -16.45 -10.87
CA TYR A 73 -45.49 -17.21 -11.61
C TYR A 73 -45.53 -18.67 -11.19
N ASP A 74 -45.45 -19.56 -12.16
CA ASP A 74 -45.23 -20.99 -11.93
C ASP A 74 -43.84 -21.41 -12.40
N THR A 75 -43.44 -22.60 -12.01
CA THR A 75 -42.15 -23.20 -12.37
C THR A 75 -42.09 -23.40 -13.88
N CYS A 76 -41.02 -22.91 -14.51
CA CYS A 76 -40.86 -23.03 -15.95
C CYS A 76 -40.77 -24.51 -16.36
N PRO A 77 -41.69 -25.02 -17.21
CA PRO A 77 -41.75 -26.43 -17.56
C PRO A 77 -40.53 -26.89 -18.37
N THR A 78 -39.89 -26.00 -19.12
CA THR A 78 -38.70 -26.33 -19.94
C THR A 78 -37.40 -26.49 -19.13
N CYS A 79 -37.25 -25.78 -18.01
CA CYS A 79 -36.05 -25.90 -17.16
C CYS A 79 -36.33 -26.46 -15.77
N GLY A 80 -37.56 -26.86 -15.46
CA GLY A 80 -37.92 -27.40 -14.14
C GLY A 80 -37.64 -26.44 -12.98
N GLY A 81 -37.54 -25.13 -13.25
CA GLY A 81 -37.23 -24.11 -12.23
C GLY A 81 -35.77 -23.66 -12.15
N THR A 82 -34.84 -24.33 -12.83
CA THR A 82 -33.39 -24.03 -12.70
C THR A 82 -32.96 -22.78 -13.45
N GLY A 83 -33.77 -22.30 -14.40
CA GLY A 83 -33.46 -21.18 -15.29
C GLY A 83 -32.42 -21.51 -16.37
N LYS A 84 -31.75 -22.66 -16.29
CA LYS A 84 -30.69 -23.09 -17.22
C LYS A 84 -31.09 -24.36 -17.93
N VAL A 85 -30.75 -24.43 -19.21
CA VAL A 85 -30.98 -25.62 -20.04
C VAL A 85 -29.69 -26.06 -20.69
N LEU A 86 -29.54 -27.37 -20.84
CA LEU A 86 -28.47 -27.94 -21.63
C LEU A 86 -28.92 -27.96 -23.09
N ALA A 87 -28.26 -27.16 -23.93
CA ALA A 87 -28.58 -27.02 -25.34
C ALA A 87 -27.49 -27.63 -26.22
N CYS A 88 -27.86 -28.03 -27.43
CA CYS A 88 -26.94 -28.52 -28.42
C CYS A 88 -26.01 -27.38 -28.82
N ASP A 89 -24.73 -27.62 -28.68
CA ASP A 89 -23.65 -26.68 -28.94
C ASP A 89 -23.60 -26.18 -30.41
N ILE A 90 -24.16 -26.96 -31.34
CA ILE A 90 -24.12 -26.68 -32.78
C ILE A 90 -25.42 -26.02 -33.29
N CYS A 91 -26.60 -26.58 -32.99
CA CYS A 91 -27.88 -26.06 -33.50
C CYS A 91 -28.75 -25.38 -32.44
N GLY A 92 -28.35 -25.36 -31.16
CA GLY A 92 -29.11 -24.76 -30.07
C GLY A 92 -30.33 -25.56 -29.60
N LYS A 93 -30.59 -26.76 -30.15
CA LYS A 93 -31.69 -27.65 -29.72
C LYS A 93 -31.58 -27.95 -28.21
N VAL A 94 -32.65 -27.84 -27.44
CA VAL A 94 -32.61 -28.08 -25.99
C VAL A 94 -32.69 -29.59 -25.69
N LYS A 95 -31.81 -30.10 -24.80
CA LYS A 95 -31.83 -31.47 -24.25
C LYS A 95 -32.83 -31.58 -23.11
N GLY A 96 -32.81 -30.58 -22.22
CA GLY A 96 -33.61 -30.53 -21.01
C GLY A 96 -33.05 -29.55 -19.96
N PRO A 97 -33.60 -29.56 -18.74
CA PRO A 97 -33.10 -28.82 -17.59
C PRO A 97 -31.62 -29.12 -17.30
N TRP A 98 -30.91 -28.13 -16.77
CA TRP A 98 -29.51 -28.30 -16.34
C TRP A 98 -29.35 -27.86 -14.88
N GLU A 99 -28.57 -28.63 -14.11
CA GLU A 99 -28.21 -28.38 -12.72
C GLU A 99 -26.68 -28.46 -12.52
N PRO A 100 -26.11 -27.76 -11.51
CA PRO A 100 -24.69 -27.85 -11.18
C PRO A 100 -24.24 -29.29 -10.93
N GLY A 101 -23.23 -29.76 -11.67
CA GLY A 101 -22.75 -31.14 -11.63
C GLY A 101 -23.19 -32.00 -12.82
N MET A 102 -24.12 -31.50 -13.66
CA MET A 102 -24.47 -32.13 -14.94
C MET A 102 -23.52 -31.73 -16.07
N GLU A 103 -23.47 -32.56 -17.12
CA GLU A 103 -22.71 -32.30 -18.35
C GLU A 103 -22.94 -30.87 -18.89
N THR A 104 -21.86 -30.14 -19.18
CA THR A 104 -21.92 -28.73 -19.64
C THR A 104 -21.81 -28.59 -21.16
N THR A 105 -21.62 -29.71 -21.85
CA THR A 105 -21.53 -29.82 -23.30
C THR A 105 -22.48 -30.90 -23.79
N TRP A 106 -23.19 -30.62 -24.87
CA TRP A 106 -24.03 -31.60 -25.54
C TRP A 106 -24.10 -31.26 -27.01
N VAL A 107 -23.94 -32.26 -27.87
CA VAL A 107 -24.22 -32.15 -29.30
C VAL A 107 -25.34 -33.12 -29.61
N CYS A 108 -26.41 -32.65 -30.23
CA CYS A 108 -27.53 -33.53 -30.53
C CYS A 108 -27.10 -34.59 -31.59
N PRO A 109 -27.71 -35.78 -31.60
CA PRO A 109 -27.32 -36.86 -32.52
C PRO A 109 -27.34 -36.47 -34.01
N GLU A 110 -28.14 -35.48 -34.40
CA GLU A 110 -28.15 -34.95 -35.77
C GLU A 110 -26.93 -34.06 -36.08
N CYS A 111 -26.50 -33.25 -35.12
CA CYS A 111 -25.33 -32.40 -35.25
C CYS A 111 -24.03 -33.20 -35.15
N GLU A 112 -24.01 -34.23 -34.31
CA GLU A 112 -22.90 -35.18 -34.17
C GLU A 112 -22.67 -35.98 -35.46
N ARG A 113 -23.75 -36.26 -36.23
CA ARG A 113 -23.67 -36.87 -37.56
C ARG A 113 -23.29 -35.87 -38.67
N LYS A 114 -23.58 -34.57 -38.51
CA LYS A 114 -23.41 -33.55 -39.57
C LYS A 114 -22.10 -32.76 -39.48
N PHE A 115 -21.50 -32.63 -38.30
CA PHE A 115 -20.30 -31.83 -38.09
C PHE A 115 -19.25 -32.68 -37.38
N LYS A 116 -18.04 -32.71 -37.95
CA LYS A 116 -16.88 -33.31 -37.26
C LYS A 116 -16.24 -32.27 -36.34
N VAL A 117 -15.75 -32.71 -35.19
CA VAL A 117 -14.97 -31.87 -34.29
C VAL A 117 -13.55 -31.83 -34.84
N VAL A 118 -13.02 -30.62 -35.02
CA VAL A 118 -11.64 -30.38 -35.43
C VAL A 118 -10.97 -29.59 -34.31
N TYR A 119 -9.88 -30.13 -33.78
CA TYR A 119 -9.16 -29.55 -32.67
C TYR A 119 -8.13 -28.53 -33.16
N VAL A 120 -8.04 -27.41 -32.46
CA VAL A 120 -6.98 -26.42 -32.64
C VAL A 120 -6.07 -26.53 -31.42
N LEU A 121 -4.83 -26.98 -31.63
CA LEU A 121 -3.90 -27.30 -30.55
C LEU A 121 -3.24 -26.01 -30.03
N ASP A 122 -3.33 -25.77 -28.72
CA ASP A 122 -2.69 -24.62 -28.06
C ASP A 122 -1.15 -24.71 -28.13
N ASN A 123 -0.45 -23.58 -28.08
CA ASN A 123 1.02 -23.52 -28.13
C ASN A 123 1.70 -24.17 -26.93
N ALA A 124 0.98 -24.42 -25.85
CA ALA A 124 1.47 -25.14 -24.69
C ALA A 124 1.47 -26.66 -24.85
N CYS A 125 0.61 -27.20 -25.73
CA CYS A 125 0.41 -28.63 -25.91
C CYS A 125 1.56 -29.28 -26.69
N ASP A 126 1.99 -30.47 -26.29
CA ASP A 126 3.04 -31.23 -26.96
C ASP A 126 2.49 -32.49 -27.66
N TYR A 127 3.38 -33.42 -28.01
CA TYR A 127 3.02 -34.66 -28.70
C TYR A 127 2.14 -35.60 -27.87
N GLU A 128 2.14 -35.46 -26.54
CA GLU A 128 1.31 -36.27 -25.63
C GLU A 128 -0.15 -35.81 -25.63
N ASP A 129 -0.41 -34.56 -26.00
CA ASP A 129 -1.74 -33.95 -26.07
C ASP A 129 -2.48 -34.25 -27.39
N VAL A 130 -1.87 -35.06 -28.28
CA VAL A 130 -2.42 -35.40 -29.60
C VAL A 130 -3.05 -36.79 -29.57
N GLU A 131 -4.36 -36.85 -29.83
CA GLU A 131 -5.11 -38.12 -29.79
C GLU A 131 -5.18 -38.79 -31.17
N ILE A 132 -4.91 -40.10 -31.20
CA ILE A 132 -5.08 -40.93 -32.40
C ILE A 132 -6.55 -40.95 -32.83
N GLY A 133 -6.80 -40.80 -34.13
CA GLY A 133 -8.13 -40.82 -34.74
C GLY A 133 -8.87 -39.47 -34.72
N SER A 134 -8.41 -38.52 -33.90
CA SER A 134 -8.94 -37.16 -33.82
C SER A 134 -8.50 -36.30 -35.02
N TYR A 135 -9.27 -35.25 -35.32
CA TYR A 135 -8.98 -34.31 -36.41
C TYR A 135 -8.40 -33.02 -35.82
N TYR A 136 -7.32 -32.50 -36.41
CA TYR A 136 -6.70 -31.25 -36.02
C TYR A 136 -6.60 -30.29 -37.20
N LYS A 137 -6.70 -29.00 -36.91
CA LYS A 137 -6.36 -27.92 -37.86
C LYS A 137 -4.88 -27.60 -37.71
N GLY A 138 -4.18 -27.55 -38.83
CA GLY A 138 -2.76 -27.20 -38.87
C GLY A 138 -2.41 -26.37 -40.09
N VAL A 139 -1.15 -25.95 -40.15
CA VAL A 139 -0.58 -25.16 -41.23
C VAL A 139 0.55 -25.96 -41.87
N ILE A 140 0.62 -25.97 -43.21
CA ILE A 140 1.71 -26.63 -43.92
C ILE A 140 3.02 -25.90 -43.61
N ASP A 141 3.96 -26.61 -42.99
CA ASP A 141 5.30 -26.09 -42.68
C ASP A 141 6.20 -26.16 -43.92
N ARG A 142 6.27 -27.35 -44.54
CA ARG A 142 7.07 -27.60 -45.74
C ARG A 142 6.55 -28.79 -46.53
N VAL A 143 6.88 -28.81 -47.82
CA VAL A 143 6.47 -29.84 -48.77
C VAL A 143 7.71 -30.53 -49.33
N GLU A 144 7.77 -31.85 -49.17
CA GLU A 144 8.91 -32.69 -49.58
C GLU A 144 8.48 -33.76 -50.59
N ARG A 145 9.44 -34.41 -51.26
CA ARG A 145 9.14 -35.44 -52.26
C ARG A 145 8.35 -36.64 -51.72
N PHE A 146 8.47 -36.92 -50.43
CA PHE A 146 7.86 -38.07 -49.76
C PHE A 146 6.61 -37.72 -48.93
N GLY A 147 6.27 -36.44 -48.77
CA GLY A 147 5.11 -36.02 -47.98
C GLY A 147 5.08 -34.54 -47.64
N VAL A 148 4.05 -34.13 -46.92
CA VAL A 148 3.81 -32.75 -46.47
C VAL A 148 3.92 -32.69 -44.96
N PHE A 149 4.78 -31.82 -44.44
CA PHE A 149 4.88 -31.57 -43.01
C PHE A 149 3.85 -30.54 -42.58
N VAL A 150 3.05 -30.88 -41.58
CA VAL A 150 1.99 -30.04 -41.04
C VAL A 150 2.31 -29.72 -39.59
N LYS A 151 2.25 -28.43 -39.29
CA LYS A 151 2.44 -27.85 -37.97
C LYS A 151 1.07 -27.68 -37.30
N LEU A 152 0.86 -28.34 -36.16
CA LEU A 152 -0.36 -28.16 -35.36
C LEU A 152 -0.28 -26.93 -34.44
N ASN A 153 0.92 -26.64 -33.92
CA ASN A 153 1.24 -25.45 -33.12
C ASN A 153 2.73 -25.08 -33.26
N LYS A 154 3.29 -24.14 -32.48
CA LYS A 154 4.71 -23.72 -32.63
C LYS A 154 5.75 -24.85 -32.62
N HIS A 155 5.48 -25.99 -32.00
CA HIS A 155 6.48 -27.04 -31.76
C HIS A 155 6.04 -28.49 -32.05
N VAL A 156 4.76 -28.73 -32.36
CA VAL A 156 4.23 -30.04 -32.76
C VAL A 156 4.11 -30.09 -34.29
N ILE A 157 4.94 -30.93 -34.91
CA ILE A 157 4.98 -31.15 -36.35
C ILE A 157 4.76 -32.63 -36.63
N GLY A 158 3.89 -32.92 -37.59
CA GLY A 158 3.70 -34.27 -38.12
C GLY A 158 3.77 -34.31 -39.64
N LEU A 159 3.70 -35.51 -40.21
CA LEU A 159 3.89 -35.77 -41.63
C LEU A 159 2.64 -36.43 -42.23
N ILE A 160 2.14 -35.87 -43.32
CA ILE A 160 1.25 -36.58 -44.24
C ILE A 160 2.11 -37.24 -45.31
N LYS A 161 2.15 -38.58 -45.36
CA LYS A 161 2.93 -39.30 -46.39
C LYS A 161 2.28 -39.08 -47.75
N LYS A 162 3.07 -39.13 -48.83
CA LYS A 162 2.58 -38.88 -50.20
C LYS A 162 1.36 -39.72 -50.61
N LYS A 163 1.29 -40.97 -50.15
CA LYS A 163 0.16 -41.90 -50.41
C LYS A 163 -1.13 -41.52 -49.69
N ASP A 164 -1.03 -40.69 -48.65
CA ASP A 164 -2.07 -40.31 -47.71
C ASP A 164 -2.60 -38.88 -48.01
N LEU A 165 -2.09 -38.23 -49.07
CA LEU A 165 -2.58 -36.96 -49.61
C LEU A 165 -3.70 -37.22 -50.63
N LEU A 166 -4.71 -36.35 -50.67
CA LEU A 166 -5.83 -36.48 -51.61
C LEU A 166 -5.46 -36.11 -53.06
N GLY A 167 -4.36 -35.38 -53.24
CA GLY A 167 -3.80 -35.02 -54.56
C GLY A 167 -4.67 -34.06 -55.40
N LYS A 168 -5.70 -33.43 -54.81
CA LYS A 168 -6.66 -32.56 -55.52
C LYS A 168 -6.24 -31.09 -55.64
N ARG A 169 -5.18 -30.68 -54.94
CA ARG A 169 -4.68 -29.30 -54.91
C ARG A 169 -3.14 -29.27 -54.88
N GLU A 170 -2.57 -28.13 -55.25
CA GLU A 170 -1.18 -27.81 -54.98
C GLU A 170 -1.02 -27.46 -53.50
N TYR A 171 0.01 -27.98 -52.84
CA TYR A 171 0.27 -27.74 -51.42
C TYR A 171 1.39 -26.70 -51.30
N LYS A 172 1.14 -25.59 -50.58
CA LYS A 172 2.15 -24.55 -50.34
C LYS A 172 2.41 -24.37 -48.85
N PRO A 173 3.66 -24.10 -48.45
CA PRO A 173 3.96 -23.65 -47.09
C PRO A 173 3.07 -22.45 -46.71
N GLY A 174 2.47 -22.50 -45.52
CA GLY A 174 1.53 -21.50 -45.02
C GLY A 174 0.05 -21.82 -45.26
N ASP A 175 -0.29 -22.79 -46.11
CA ASP A 175 -1.70 -23.17 -46.34
C ASP A 175 -2.30 -23.88 -45.11
N GLU A 176 -3.55 -23.58 -44.79
CA GLU A 176 -4.32 -24.32 -43.79
C GLU A 176 -4.75 -25.70 -44.32
N ILE A 177 -4.68 -26.69 -43.44
CA ILE A 177 -5.06 -28.07 -43.72
C ILE A 177 -5.65 -28.74 -42.48
N ILE A 178 -6.66 -29.59 -42.69
CA ILE A 178 -7.24 -30.41 -41.63
C ILE A 178 -6.66 -31.81 -41.78
N VAL A 179 -6.11 -32.31 -40.69
CA VAL A 179 -5.44 -33.61 -40.64
C VAL A 179 -6.14 -34.52 -39.64
N GLN A 180 -6.21 -35.81 -39.96
CA GLN A 180 -6.58 -36.84 -38.99
C GLN A 180 -5.31 -37.51 -38.48
N VAL A 181 -5.18 -37.69 -37.17
CA VAL A 181 -4.05 -38.39 -36.56
C VAL A 181 -4.17 -39.88 -36.83
N LEU A 182 -3.19 -40.46 -37.53
CA LEU A 182 -3.11 -41.91 -37.74
C LEU A 182 -2.37 -42.61 -36.61
N ASP A 183 -1.23 -42.04 -36.22
CA ASP A 183 -0.35 -42.59 -35.21
C ASP A 183 0.48 -41.45 -34.60
N VAL A 184 0.79 -41.58 -33.31
CA VAL A 184 1.60 -40.63 -32.58
C VAL A 184 2.63 -41.39 -31.74
N ARG A 185 3.89 -40.97 -31.86
CA ARG A 185 5.04 -41.54 -31.14
C ARG A 185 5.73 -40.40 -30.38
N PRO A 186 5.27 -40.04 -29.17
CA PRO A 186 5.75 -38.88 -28.43
C PRO A 186 7.25 -38.93 -28.12
N ASP A 187 7.76 -40.12 -27.79
CA ASP A 187 9.18 -40.41 -27.50
C ASP A 187 10.10 -40.06 -28.68
N LYS A 188 9.60 -40.23 -29.90
CA LYS A 188 10.33 -39.92 -31.14
C LYS A 188 9.96 -38.56 -31.74
N ARG A 189 9.00 -37.85 -31.14
CA ARG A 189 8.43 -36.59 -31.67
C ARG A 189 7.92 -36.74 -33.11
N GLU A 190 7.27 -37.88 -33.39
CA GLU A 190 6.72 -38.19 -34.71
C GLU A 190 5.20 -38.31 -34.65
N ILE A 191 4.51 -37.70 -35.62
CA ILE A 191 3.07 -37.89 -35.84
C ILE A 191 2.88 -38.20 -37.31
N ASP A 192 2.11 -39.25 -37.59
CA ASP A 192 1.65 -39.59 -38.93
C ASP A 192 0.21 -39.07 -39.11
N PHE A 193 -0.03 -38.33 -40.20
CA PHE A 193 -1.31 -37.71 -40.51
C PHE A 193 -1.94 -38.26 -41.80
N LEU A 194 -3.27 -38.18 -41.89
CA LEU A 194 -4.05 -38.24 -43.13
C LEU A 194 -4.64 -36.86 -43.45
N GLU A 195 -4.69 -36.48 -44.71
CA GLU A 195 -5.48 -35.32 -45.12
C GLU A 195 -6.98 -35.62 -45.01
N ALA A 196 -7.73 -34.77 -44.31
CA ALA A 196 -9.17 -34.90 -44.13
C ALA A 196 -9.92 -33.79 -44.90
N PRO A 197 -10.73 -34.11 -45.93
CA PRO A 197 -11.45 -33.11 -46.73
C PRO A 197 -12.75 -32.65 -46.03
N LEU A 198 -12.62 -32.13 -44.80
CA LEU A 198 -13.75 -31.68 -44.00
C LEU A 198 -14.15 -30.25 -44.40
N THR A 199 -15.40 -30.08 -44.85
CA THR A 199 -15.97 -28.77 -45.20
C THR A 199 -16.98 -28.25 -44.18
N LYS A 200 -17.47 -29.12 -43.28
CA LYS A 200 -18.39 -28.78 -42.19
C LYS A 200 -17.86 -29.34 -40.89
N TYR A 201 -17.25 -28.47 -40.09
CA TYR A 201 -16.65 -28.83 -38.82
C TYR A 201 -16.85 -27.73 -37.78
N ARG A 202 -16.63 -28.08 -36.50
CA ARG A 202 -16.55 -27.13 -35.39
C ARG A 202 -15.14 -27.17 -34.83
N GLU A 203 -14.54 -26.00 -34.68
CA GLU A 203 -13.25 -25.85 -34.03
C GLU A 203 -13.42 -25.93 -32.50
N VAL A 204 -12.59 -26.75 -31.86
CA VAL A 204 -12.46 -26.85 -30.40
C VAL A 204 -11.01 -26.62 -30.05
N HIS A 205 -10.73 -25.59 -29.24
CA HIS A 205 -9.38 -25.32 -28.79
C HIS A 205 -9.00 -26.30 -27.67
N VAL A 206 -7.92 -27.03 -27.87
CA VAL A 206 -7.36 -27.96 -26.89
C VAL A 206 -6.28 -27.23 -26.11
N LYS A 207 -6.51 -27.03 -24.80
CA LYS A 207 -5.55 -26.45 -23.88
C LYS A 207 -4.85 -27.55 -23.09
N LYS A 208 -3.59 -27.33 -22.73
CA LYS A 208 -2.86 -28.27 -21.87
C LYS A 208 -3.40 -28.21 -20.44
N GLU A 209 -3.90 -29.34 -19.93
CA GLU A 209 -4.32 -29.44 -18.54
C GLU A 209 -3.11 -29.63 -17.63
N LEU A 210 -2.60 -28.51 -17.10
CA LEU A 210 -1.62 -28.49 -16.02
C LEU A 210 -2.30 -28.11 -14.70
N PRO A 211 -1.86 -28.62 -13.54
CA PRO A 211 -2.26 -28.04 -12.26
C PRO A 211 -1.76 -26.59 -12.17
N VAL A 212 -2.50 -25.74 -11.45
CA VAL A 212 -2.01 -24.38 -11.14
C VAL A 212 -0.91 -24.51 -10.10
N THR A 213 0.26 -23.95 -10.40
CA THR A 213 1.42 -23.91 -9.50
C THR A 213 1.49 -22.54 -8.83
N PRO A 214 1.46 -22.46 -7.49
CA PRO A 214 1.71 -21.24 -6.75
C PRO A 214 3.12 -20.69 -7.02
N ILE A 215 3.27 -19.37 -7.01
CA ILE A 215 4.56 -18.71 -7.25
C ILE A 215 5.58 -19.08 -6.16
N GLU A 216 5.16 -19.24 -4.90
CA GLU A 216 6.06 -19.64 -3.81
C GLU A 216 6.67 -21.04 -3.97
N GLU A 217 6.04 -21.91 -4.77
CA GLU A 217 6.53 -23.27 -5.06
C GLU A 217 7.54 -23.28 -6.20
N LEU A 218 7.68 -22.18 -6.95
CA LEU A 218 8.70 -22.05 -7.97
C LEU A 218 10.07 -22.04 -7.29
N LYS A 219 10.78 -23.15 -7.41
CA LYS A 219 12.13 -23.37 -6.88
C LYS A 219 13.06 -23.89 -7.97
N GLU A 220 14.36 -23.90 -7.70
CA GLU A 220 15.39 -24.42 -8.62
C GLU A 220 15.11 -25.83 -9.13
N GLU A 221 14.48 -26.69 -8.33
CA GLU A 221 14.11 -28.05 -8.72
C GLU A 221 13.08 -28.13 -9.86
N LEU A 222 12.33 -27.04 -10.09
CA LEU A 222 11.36 -26.94 -11.17
C LEU A 222 11.96 -26.37 -12.47
N ALA A 223 13.27 -26.05 -12.50
CA ALA A 223 13.95 -25.55 -13.69
C ALA A 223 13.69 -26.44 -14.92
N GLY A 224 13.30 -25.81 -16.03
CA GLY A 224 12.99 -26.47 -17.30
C GLY A 224 11.61 -27.16 -17.34
N ARG A 225 10.88 -27.27 -16.22
CA ARG A 225 9.51 -27.80 -16.21
C ARG A 225 8.53 -26.75 -16.70
N THR A 226 7.45 -27.22 -17.33
CA THR A 226 6.33 -26.36 -17.75
C THR A 226 5.33 -26.26 -16.61
N VAL A 227 4.99 -25.05 -16.21
CA VAL A 227 4.06 -24.74 -15.13
C VAL A 227 2.91 -23.88 -15.64
N LYS A 228 1.78 -23.91 -14.93
CA LYS A 228 0.65 -23.01 -15.16
C LYS A 228 0.45 -22.11 -13.95
N ILE A 229 0.48 -20.81 -14.15
CA ILE A 229 0.33 -19.81 -13.08
C ILE A 229 -0.91 -18.97 -13.37
N ARG A 230 -1.65 -18.61 -12.33
CA ARG A 230 -2.73 -17.63 -12.40
C ARG A 230 -2.40 -16.48 -11.44
N GLY A 231 -2.33 -15.27 -11.96
CA GLY A 231 -1.90 -14.11 -11.17
C GLY A 231 -2.39 -12.78 -11.72
N LYS A 232 -2.21 -11.72 -10.93
CA LYS A 232 -2.42 -10.33 -11.32
C LYS A 232 -1.10 -9.77 -11.88
N VAL A 233 -1.17 -9.12 -13.04
CA VAL A 233 -0.05 -8.35 -13.59
C VAL A 233 0.13 -7.07 -12.77
N THR A 234 1.30 -6.87 -12.17
CA THR A 234 1.65 -5.68 -11.39
C THR A 234 2.50 -4.69 -12.18
N GLN A 235 3.26 -5.17 -13.17
CA GLN A 235 4.12 -4.32 -13.99
C GLN A 235 4.29 -4.90 -15.40
N VAL A 236 4.51 -4.04 -16.40
CA VAL A 236 4.81 -4.45 -17.79
C VAL A 236 5.97 -3.62 -18.31
N GLN A 237 7.10 -4.26 -18.59
CA GLN A 237 8.31 -3.60 -19.08
C GLN A 237 8.69 -4.12 -20.47
N VAL A 238 8.78 -3.21 -21.45
CA VAL A 238 9.28 -3.54 -22.79
C VAL A 238 10.79 -3.30 -22.81
N THR A 239 11.58 -4.36 -22.96
CA THR A 239 13.04 -4.27 -23.06
C THR A 239 13.49 -4.31 -24.52
N GLY A 240 14.80 -4.16 -24.77
CA GLY A 240 15.37 -4.40 -26.10
C GLY A 240 15.22 -5.86 -26.58
N GLY A 241 14.93 -6.80 -25.67
CA GLY A 241 14.66 -8.21 -25.93
C GLY A 241 13.19 -8.57 -25.68
N PRO A 242 12.87 -9.41 -24.66
CA PRO A 242 11.49 -9.78 -24.35
C PRO A 242 10.72 -8.65 -23.65
N THR A 243 9.40 -8.75 -23.71
CA THR A 243 8.52 -8.03 -22.78
C THR A 243 8.49 -8.80 -21.46
N VAL A 244 8.78 -8.12 -20.35
CA VAL A 244 8.81 -8.71 -19.01
C VAL A 244 7.54 -8.26 -18.28
N PHE A 245 6.76 -9.24 -17.79
CA PHE A 245 5.59 -9.03 -16.97
C PHE A 245 5.93 -9.39 -15.52
N THR A 246 5.66 -8.50 -14.58
CA THR A 246 5.75 -8.80 -13.15
C THR A 246 4.38 -9.24 -12.67
N LEU A 247 4.32 -10.37 -11.95
CA LEU A 247 3.08 -11.04 -11.58
C LEU A 247 3.07 -11.38 -10.10
N THR A 248 1.90 -11.28 -9.48
CA THR A 248 1.65 -11.82 -8.14
C THR A 248 0.41 -12.71 -8.11
N ASP A 249 0.48 -13.79 -7.37
CA ASP A 249 -0.65 -14.66 -7.06
C ASP A 249 -1.04 -14.59 -5.55
N GLY A 250 -0.44 -13.66 -4.81
CA GLY A 250 -0.55 -13.51 -3.36
C GLY A 250 0.47 -14.32 -2.56
N THR A 251 0.97 -15.44 -3.10
CA THR A 251 2.01 -16.27 -2.46
C THR A 251 3.43 -15.77 -2.79
N GLY A 252 3.62 -15.11 -3.93
CA GLY A 252 4.90 -14.51 -4.30
C GLY A 252 4.81 -13.52 -5.45
N ILE A 253 5.98 -13.05 -5.89
CA ILE A 253 6.15 -12.22 -7.08
C ILE A 253 7.17 -12.90 -8.00
N THR A 254 6.87 -13.00 -9.29
CA THR A 254 7.80 -13.54 -10.28
C THR A 254 7.72 -12.78 -11.61
N TRP A 255 8.73 -12.98 -12.46
CA TRP A 255 8.75 -12.46 -13.81
C TRP A 255 8.25 -13.49 -14.81
N ALA A 256 7.45 -13.04 -15.77
CA ALA A 256 7.15 -13.79 -16.97
C ALA A 256 7.72 -13.06 -18.20
N ALA A 257 8.68 -13.68 -18.88
CA ALA A 257 9.30 -13.14 -20.08
C ALA A 257 8.62 -13.70 -21.33
N ALA A 258 8.05 -12.81 -22.13
CA ALA A 258 7.44 -13.15 -23.41
C ALA A 258 8.23 -12.51 -24.55
N PHE A 259 8.60 -13.32 -25.54
CA PHE A 259 9.36 -12.87 -26.71
C PHE A 259 8.55 -13.07 -28.00
N GLU A 260 8.42 -11.99 -28.77
CA GLU A 260 7.83 -12.02 -30.13
C GLU A 260 8.90 -11.62 -31.16
N ALA A 261 9.45 -10.40 -31.03
CA ALA A 261 10.58 -9.89 -31.79
C ALA A 261 11.30 -8.79 -30.98
N PRO A 262 12.58 -8.47 -31.28
CA PRO A 262 13.32 -7.43 -30.56
C PRO A 262 12.60 -6.08 -30.57
N GLY A 263 12.35 -5.52 -29.38
CA GLY A 263 11.66 -4.24 -29.20
C GLY A 263 10.16 -4.24 -29.49
N VAL A 264 9.56 -5.39 -29.81
CA VAL A 264 8.12 -5.53 -30.05
C VAL A 264 7.44 -6.01 -28.76
N ARG A 265 6.41 -5.27 -28.31
CA ARG A 265 5.61 -5.65 -27.13
C ARG A 265 4.85 -6.95 -27.40
N ALA A 266 5.18 -8.00 -26.66
CA ALA A 266 4.40 -9.22 -26.62
C ALA A 266 3.08 -8.96 -25.85
N TYR A 267 1.97 -9.59 -26.27
CA TYR A 267 0.65 -9.49 -25.65
C TYR A 267 0.18 -8.03 -25.37
N PRO A 268 0.01 -7.20 -26.42
CA PRO A 268 -0.33 -5.78 -26.26
C PRO A 268 -1.69 -5.53 -25.59
N ASN A 269 -2.56 -6.53 -25.54
CA ASN A 269 -3.88 -6.50 -24.91
C ASN A 269 -3.87 -6.79 -23.39
N ILE A 270 -2.72 -7.17 -22.82
CA ILE A 270 -2.54 -7.41 -21.39
C ILE A 270 -1.88 -6.19 -20.75
N ASN A 271 -2.53 -5.64 -19.73
CA ASN A 271 -2.10 -4.44 -19.03
C ASN A 271 -1.95 -4.68 -17.53
N VAL A 272 -1.33 -3.72 -16.84
CA VAL A 272 -1.25 -3.70 -15.39
C VAL A 272 -2.66 -3.79 -14.79
N GLY A 273 -2.82 -4.66 -13.78
CA GLY A 273 -4.09 -4.95 -13.13
C GLY A 273 -4.88 -6.11 -13.74
N ASP A 274 -4.52 -6.60 -14.93
CA ASP A 274 -5.20 -7.74 -15.53
C ASP A 274 -4.88 -9.05 -14.80
N ILE A 275 -5.91 -9.89 -14.68
CA ILE A 275 -5.76 -11.26 -14.19
C ILE A 275 -5.45 -12.15 -15.39
N VAL A 276 -4.35 -12.88 -15.32
CA VAL A 276 -3.85 -13.71 -16.42
C VAL A 276 -3.62 -15.14 -15.99
N GLU A 277 -3.77 -16.05 -16.94
CA GLU A 277 -3.29 -17.43 -16.89
C GLU A 277 -2.08 -17.55 -17.81
N ILE A 278 -0.96 -18.01 -17.27
CA ILE A 278 0.29 -18.17 -17.99
C ILE A 278 0.67 -19.63 -18.00
N ILE A 279 1.05 -20.14 -19.16
CA ILE A 279 1.75 -21.40 -19.29
C ILE A 279 3.16 -21.10 -19.79
N GLY A 280 4.15 -21.54 -19.03
CA GLY A 280 5.55 -21.23 -19.35
C GLY A 280 6.52 -22.19 -18.71
N LYS A 281 7.78 -22.11 -19.14
CA LYS A 281 8.87 -22.89 -18.58
C LYS A 281 9.56 -22.11 -17.49
N VAL A 282 9.82 -22.77 -16.37
CA VAL A 282 10.63 -22.17 -15.29
C VAL A 282 12.07 -22.07 -15.77
N SER A 283 12.62 -20.87 -15.75
CA SER A 283 14.00 -20.55 -16.11
C SER A 283 14.63 -19.63 -15.06
N PHE A 284 15.89 -19.28 -15.26
CA PHE A 284 16.64 -18.40 -14.37
C PHE A 284 17.16 -17.20 -15.15
N HIS A 285 16.95 -16.01 -14.60
CA HIS A 285 17.51 -14.77 -15.12
C HIS A 285 18.17 -14.00 -13.99
N ALA A 286 19.46 -13.70 -14.13
CA ALA A 286 20.26 -13.00 -13.12
C ALA A 286 20.23 -13.63 -11.71
N GLY A 287 20.07 -14.95 -11.61
CA GLY A 287 19.96 -15.68 -10.33
C GLY A 287 18.56 -15.73 -9.74
N SER A 288 17.59 -15.03 -10.33
CA SER A 288 16.18 -15.05 -9.92
C SER A 288 15.35 -15.95 -10.83
N ILE A 289 14.28 -16.49 -10.27
CA ILE A 289 13.34 -17.33 -11.01
C ILE A 289 12.52 -16.48 -11.98
N GLN A 290 12.44 -16.96 -13.22
CA GLN A 290 11.64 -16.37 -14.28
C GLN A 290 10.82 -17.47 -14.96
N VAL A 291 9.70 -17.09 -15.58
CA VAL A 291 8.87 -17.96 -16.39
C VAL A 291 8.97 -17.50 -17.84
N GLU A 292 9.56 -18.34 -18.70
CA GLU A 292 9.53 -18.12 -20.14
C GLU A 292 8.13 -18.47 -20.66
N VAL A 293 7.40 -17.44 -21.09
CA VAL A 293 6.01 -17.54 -21.53
C VAL A 293 5.95 -18.35 -22.82
N ILE A 294 5.24 -19.48 -22.77
CA ILE A 294 4.83 -20.22 -23.97
C ILE A 294 3.50 -19.67 -24.46
N ASP A 295 2.55 -19.52 -23.55
CA ASP A 295 1.25 -18.90 -23.81
C ASP A 295 0.74 -18.09 -22.61
N MET A 296 -0.06 -17.06 -22.87
CA MET A 296 -0.63 -16.19 -21.85
C MET A 296 -2.02 -15.69 -22.25
N TYR A 297 -2.98 -15.86 -21.34
CA TYR A 297 -4.38 -15.53 -21.55
C TYR A 297 -4.88 -14.57 -20.47
N ARG A 298 -5.60 -13.53 -20.88
CA ARG A 298 -6.38 -12.72 -19.93
C ARG A 298 -7.64 -13.49 -19.52
N LEU A 299 -7.85 -13.63 -18.21
CA LEU A 299 -9.08 -14.19 -17.66
C LEU A 299 -10.16 -13.11 -17.59
N TRP A 300 -11.42 -13.52 -17.73
CA TRP A 300 -12.59 -12.63 -17.72
C TRP A 300 -13.72 -13.20 -16.87
N GLY A 301 -14.65 -12.34 -16.46
CA GLY A 301 -15.89 -12.77 -15.81
C GLY A 301 -15.66 -13.49 -14.47
N PRO A 302 -16.44 -14.55 -14.17
CA PRO A 302 -16.37 -15.26 -12.89
C PRO A 302 -14.99 -15.82 -12.55
N ASP A 303 -14.26 -16.36 -13.53
CA ASP A 303 -12.95 -16.97 -13.32
C ASP A 303 -11.92 -15.92 -12.86
N ALA A 304 -11.91 -14.74 -13.49
CA ALA A 304 -11.05 -13.64 -13.09
C ALA A 304 -11.41 -13.11 -11.71
N ALA A 305 -12.71 -13.02 -11.39
CA ALA A 305 -13.18 -12.58 -10.09
C ALA A 305 -12.79 -13.55 -8.96
N GLU A 306 -12.87 -14.86 -9.20
CA GLU A 306 -12.46 -15.89 -8.25
C GLU A 306 -10.95 -15.83 -7.99
N VAL A 307 -10.14 -15.76 -9.04
CA VAL A 307 -8.67 -15.66 -8.92
C VAL A 307 -8.30 -14.38 -8.20
N LYS A 308 -8.86 -13.23 -8.59
CA LYS A 308 -8.62 -11.95 -7.90
C LYS A 308 -8.97 -12.04 -6.42
N ARG A 309 -10.13 -12.60 -6.07
CA ARG A 309 -10.54 -12.77 -4.67
C ARG A 309 -9.52 -13.61 -3.89
N LYS A 310 -9.06 -14.74 -4.44
CA LYS A 310 -8.04 -15.59 -3.80
C LYS A 310 -6.72 -14.86 -3.61
N ILE A 311 -6.27 -14.07 -4.59
CA ILE A 311 -5.04 -13.27 -4.47
C ILE A 311 -5.17 -12.27 -3.32
N GLU A 312 -6.28 -11.52 -3.26
CA GLU A 312 -6.49 -10.53 -2.19
C GLU A 312 -6.61 -11.19 -0.80
N GLU A 313 -7.30 -12.32 -0.69
CA GLU A 313 -7.42 -13.10 0.56
C GLU A 313 -6.06 -13.63 1.04
N GLU A 314 -5.22 -14.10 0.11
CA GLU A 314 -3.90 -14.63 0.44
C GLU A 314 -2.91 -13.52 0.81
N LEU A 315 -2.95 -12.38 0.10
CA LEU A 315 -2.21 -11.17 0.49
C LEU A 315 -2.61 -10.70 1.89
N ASP A 316 -3.92 -10.65 2.19
CA ASP A 316 -4.41 -10.28 3.51
C ASP A 316 -3.95 -11.27 4.58
N ARG A 317 -4.05 -12.58 4.32
CA ARG A 317 -3.59 -13.64 5.23
C ARG A 317 -2.10 -13.51 5.55
N ARG A 318 -1.26 -13.34 4.53
CA ARG A 318 0.20 -13.24 4.67
C ARG A 318 0.63 -11.91 5.31
N ALA A 319 -0.11 -10.83 5.04
CA ALA A 319 0.14 -9.52 5.62
C ALA A 319 -0.17 -9.46 7.12
N GLN A 320 -1.01 -10.35 7.66
CA GLN A 320 -1.27 -10.39 9.11
C GLN A 320 0.04 -10.52 9.91
N PRO A 321 0.35 -9.56 10.80
CA PRO A 321 1.53 -9.64 11.63
C PRO A 321 1.31 -10.61 12.78
N SER A 322 2.37 -11.31 13.19
CA SER A 322 2.35 -12.10 14.42
C SER A 322 2.29 -11.19 15.65
N ASP A 323 1.61 -11.63 16.70
CA ASP A 323 1.64 -10.94 17.99
C ASP A 323 2.97 -11.25 18.70
N VAL A 324 3.92 -10.33 18.60
CA VAL A 324 5.27 -10.43 19.18
C VAL A 324 5.38 -9.70 20.53
N GLY A 325 4.26 -9.24 21.10
CA GLY A 325 4.26 -8.38 22.28
C GLY A 325 5.08 -7.09 22.05
N PHE A 326 5.60 -6.52 23.14
CA PHE A 326 6.45 -5.33 23.13
C PHE A 326 7.76 -5.60 23.86
N LEU A 327 8.81 -4.83 23.55
CA LEU A 327 10.09 -4.94 24.26
C LEU A 327 9.95 -4.53 25.73
N VAL A 328 9.06 -3.59 26.02
CA VAL A 328 8.87 -3.03 27.36
C VAL A 328 7.45 -3.24 27.86
N LYS A 329 7.26 -3.17 29.18
CA LYS A 329 5.91 -3.15 29.76
C LYS A 329 5.34 -1.74 29.67
N SER A 330 4.23 -1.59 28.96
CA SER A 330 3.53 -0.31 28.79
C SER A 330 2.04 -0.53 28.56
N GLU A 331 1.19 0.04 29.41
CA GLU A 331 -0.26 0.05 29.20
C GLU A 331 -0.66 0.87 27.96
N VAL A 332 0.14 1.91 27.63
CA VAL A 332 -0.07 2.77 26.46
C VAL A 332 0.17 1.97 25.18
N LEU A 333 1.26 1.20 25.09
CA LEU A 333 1.52 0.33 23.93
C LEU A 333 0.46 -0.76 23.77
N GLU A 334 0.03 -1.39 24.87
CA GLU A 334 -1.05 -2.39 24.83
C GLU A 334 -2.37 -1.79 24.32
N ALA A 335 -2.72 -0.56 24.73
CA ALA A 335 -3.88 0.15 24.21
C ALA A 335 -3.72 0.55 22.73
N LEU A 336 -2.50 0.86 22.28
CA LEU A 336 -2.18 1.17 20.88
C LEU A 336 -2.03 -0.05 19.98
N LYS A 337 -1.91 -1.26 20.55
CA LYS A 337 -1.64 -2.52 19.84
C LYS A 337 -2.53 -2.75 18.62
N PRO A 338 -3.85 -2.50 18.65
CA PRO A 338 -4.68 -2.66 17.45
C PRO A 338 -4.26 -1.74 16.29
N LYS A 339 -3.89 -0.49 16.58
CA LYS A 339 -3.42 0.46 15.57
C LYS A 339 -2.00 0.11 15.09
N ILE A 340 -1.12 -0.33 15.99
CA ILE A 340 0.23 -0.82 15.66
C ILE A 340 0.16 -2.02 14.72
N MET A 341 -0.65 -3.03 15.05
CA MET A 341 -0.86 -4.21 14.20
C MET A 341 -1.47 -3.84 12.85
N LYS A 342 -2.41 -2.89 12.82
CA LYS A 342 -2.98 -2.37 11.56
C LYS A 342 -1.93 -1.65 10.70
N ALA A 343 -1.06 -0.83 11.30
CA ALA A 343 0.03 -0.16 10.59
C ALA A 343 1.01 -1.20 10.00
N ALA A 344 1.43 -2.18 10.80
CA ALA A 344 2.28 -3.27 10.34
C ALA A 344 1.62 -4.10 9.23
N PHE A 345 0.33 -4.42 9.36
CA PHE A 345 -0.45 -5.10 8.33
C PHE A 345 -0.43 -4.32 7.00
N MET A 346 -0.73 -3.01 7.03
CA MET A 346 -0.75 -2.18 5.83
C MET A 346 0.60 -2.12 5.12
N ILE A 347 1.69 -1.98 5.89
CA ILE A 347 3.06 -1.96 5.34
C ILE A 347 3.43 -3.34 4.78
N ARG A 348 3.21 -4.43 5.52
CA ARG A 348 3.47 -5.80 5.05
C ARG A 348 2.70 -6.12 3.78
N ARG A 349 1.43 -5.72 3.70
CA ARG A 349 0.60 -5.90 2.50
C ARG A 349 1.17 -5.16 1.30
N ALA A 350 1.59 -3.90 1.47
CA ALA A 350 2.23 -3.14 0.41
C ALA A 350 3.51 -3.84 -0.10
N ILE A 351 4.32 -4.39 0.81
CA ILE A 351 5.51 -5.17 0.43
C ILE A 351 5.14 -6.42 -0.37
N PHE A 352 4.21 -7.23 0.12
CA PHE A 352 3.86 -8.51 -0.52
C PHE A 352 3.14 -8.37 -1.87
N GLU A 353 2.46 -7.25 -2.11
CA GLU A 353 1.85 -6.95 -3.40
C GLU A 353 2.80 -6.21 -4.38
N GLY A 354 4.03 -5.88 -3.93
CA GLY A 354 5.01 -5.14 -4.73
C GLY A 354 4.68 -3.66 -4.90
N ARG A 355 3.89 -3.07 -4.00
CA ARG A 355 3.55 -1.64 -4.01
C ARG A 355 4.71 -0.82 -3.42
N PRO A 356 5.11 0.29 -4.05
CA PRO A 356 6.11 1.18 -3.49
C PRO A 356 5.70 1.78 -2.13
N ILE A 357 6.69 2.11 -1.30
CA ILE A 357 6.50 2.75 0.01
C ILE A 357 7.34 4.03 0.07
N ILE A 358 6.68 5.14 0.37
CA ILE A 358 7.36 6.41 0.69
C ILE A 358 7.26 6.61 2.20
N LEU A 359 8.42 6.63 2.87
CA LEU A 359 8.52 6.94 4.29
C LEU A 359 9.05 8.35 4.47
N ARG A 360 8.22 9.24 5.02
CA ARG A 360 8.60 10.58 5.47
C ARG A 360 8.86 10.56 6.98
N HIS A 361 9.89 11.24 7.43
CA HIS A 361 10.15 11.41 8.86
C HIS A 361 10.69 12.79 9.19
N HIS A 362 10.50 13.28 10.41
CA HIS A 362 11.13 14.53 10.85
C HIS A 362 12.67 14.42 10.88
N ALA A 363 13.36 15.53 10.65
CA ALA A 363 14.80 15.56 10.37
C ALA A 363 15.66 15.81 11.62
N ASP A 364 15.38 15.08 12.70
CA ASP A 364 16.13 15.08 13.95
C ASP A 364 16.40 13.63 14.44
N THR A 365 17.03 13.49 15.59
CA THR A 365 17.40 12.18 16.13
C THR A 365 16.23 11.21 16.26
N ASP A 366 15.07 11.62 16.79
CA ASP A 366 13.92 10.72 16.97
C ASP A 366 13.37 10.28 15.60
N GLY A 367 13.10 11.23 14.71
CA GLY A 367 12.61 10.95 13.36
C GLY A 367 13.55 10.09 12.51
N TYR A 368 14.86 10.35 12.51
CA TYR A 368 15.84 9.50 11.81
C TYR A 368 15.87 8.09 12.39
N THR A 369 15.89 7.96 13.72
CA THR A 369 15.90 6.66 14.40
C THR A 369 14.64 5.86 14.06
N ALA A 370 13.48 6.50 14.09
CA ALA A 370 12.19 5.92 13.76
C ALA A 370 12.12 5.46 12.28
N GLY A 371 12.52 6.34 11.36
CA GLY A 371 12.54 6.04 9.92
C GLY A 371 13.49 4.89 9.56
N VAL A 372 14.67 4.85 10.17
CA VAL A 372 15.67 3.78 9.95
C VAL A 372 15.23 2.46 10.60
N ALA A 373 14.55 2.49 11.74
CA ALA A 373 13.98 1.28 12.36
C ALA A 373 13.00 0.58 11.40
N LEU A 374 12.09 1.35 10.79
CA LEU A 374 11.14 0.85 9.80
C LEU A 374 11.83 0.41 8.50
N GLU A 375 12.77 1.19 7.96
CA GLU A 375 13.56 0.81 6.77
C GLU A 375 14.26 -0.55 6.99
N THR A 376 14.84 -0.75 8.18
CA THR A 376 15.55 -1.98 8.55
C THR A 376 14.62 -3.20 8.56
N ALA A 377 13.35 -3.04 8.94
CA ALA A 377 12.36 -4.13 8.89
C ALA A 377 11.78 -4.36 7.48
N ILE A 378 11.58 -3.29 6.71
CA ILE A 378 10.92 -3.31 5.40
C ILE A 378 11.83 -3.88 4.31
N ILE A 379 13.08 -3.42 4.23
CA ILE A 379 14.00 -3.76 3.12
C ILE A 379 14.23 -5.27 2.99
N PRO A 380 14.52 -6.05 4.07
CA PRO A 380 14.71 -7.49 3.95
C PRO A 380 13.47 -8.23 3.42
N LEU A 381 12.27 -7.75 3.73
CA LEU A 381 11.04 -8.34 3.21
C LEU A 381 10.86 -8.02 1.72
N ILE A 382 11.17 -6.80 1.28
CA ILE A 382 11.18 -6.44 -0.15
C ILE A 382 12.17 -7.33 -0.92
N GLU A 383 13.41 -7.44 -0.46
CA GLU A 383 14.46 -8.25 -1.10
C GLU A 383 14.09 -9.75 -1.15
N LYS A 384 13.33 -10.26 -0.17
CA LYS A 384 12.88 -11.65 -0.14
C LYS A 384 11.75 -11.96 -1.14
N VAL A 385 10.90 -10.98 -1.44
CA VAL A 385 9.70 -11.20 -2.25
C VAL A 385 9.88 -10.75 -3.69
N ALA A 386 10.72 -9.74 -3.93
CA ALA A 386 10.94 -9.18 -5.24
C ALA A 386 12.03 -9.99 -5.98
N PRO A 387 11.78 -10.39 -7.24
CA PRO A 387 12.82 -11.02 -8.07
C PRO A 387 13.92 -10.05 -8.50
N ASP A 388 13.65 -8.73 -8.51
CA ASP A 388 14.58 -7.70 -8.93
C ASP A 388 15.54 -7.30 -7.79
N PRO A 389 16.87 -7.41 -7.95
CA PRO A 389 17.81 -6.88 -6.94
C PRO A 389 17.70 -5.36 -6.74
N GLU A 390 17.22 -4.61 -7.74
CA GLU A 390 17.01 -3.16 -7.64
C GLU A 390 15.71 -2.78 -6.92
N ALA A 391 14.85 -3.75 -6.60
CA ALA A 391 13.56 -3.52 -5.94
C ALA A 391 13.71 -2.75 -4.62
N ARG A 392 14.76 -3.02 -3.85
CA ARG A 392 15.08 -2.29 -2.62
C ARG A 392 15.17 -0.78 -2.86
N TRP A 393 15.81 -0.38 -3.96
CA TRP A 393 16.10 1.02 -4.27
C TRP A 393 14.92 1.72 -4.93
N HIS A 394 14.12 0.96 -5.65
CA HIS A 394 12.98 1.45 -6.41
C HIS A 394 11.70 1.50 -5.56
N LEU A 395 11.36 0.41 -4.88
CA LEU A 395 10.10 0.23 -4.14
C LEU A 395 10.11 0.86 -2.74
N PHE A 396 11.25 1.31 -2.21
CA PHE A 396 11.30 1.99 -0.92
C PHE A 396 12.07 3.30 -1.00
N LYS A 397 11.45 4.39 -0.53
CA LYS A 397 12.07 5.72 -0.46
C LYS A 397 11.87 6.31 0.93
N ARG A 398 12.96 6.51 1.67
CA ARG A 398 12.97 7.31 2.90
C ARG A 398 13.35 8.75 2.58
N ARG A 399 12.59 9.72 3.09
CA ARG A 399 12.79 11.15 2.83
C ARG A 399 12.63 11.93 4.14
N PRO A 400 13.63 12.68 4.60
CA PRO A 400 13.47 13.54 5.78
C PRO A 400 12.66 14.79 5.44
N SER A 401 11.91 15.30 6.42
CA SER A 401 11.20 16.57 6.40
C SER A 401 11.73 17.46 7.52
N ARG A 402 12.18 18.66 7.15
CA ARG A 402 12.78 19.61 8.12
C ARG A 402 11.74 20.39 8.90
N ALA A 403 10.54 20.53 8.33
CA ALA A 403 9.42 21.13 9.02
C ALA A 403 8.73 20.11 9.94
N PRO A 404 8.18 20.58 11.07
CA PRO A 404 7.43 19.74 12.02
C PRO A 404 5.98 19.49 11.55
N PHE A 405 5.76 19.45 10.23
CA PHE A 405 4.53 19.04 9.54
C PHE A 405 4.89 18.65 8.09
N TYR A 406 3.98 17.97 7.40
CA TYR A 406 4.18 17.53 6.01
C TYR A 406 3.94 18.70 5.04
N GLU A 407 5.03 19.41 4.69
CA GLU A 407 4.97 20.61 3.85
C GLU A 407 4.37 20.35 2.46
N LEU A 408 3.77 21.39 1.89
CA LEU A 408 3.25 21.35 0.53
C LEU A 408 4.34 21.08 -0.51
N GLU A 409 5.55 21.62 -0.32
CA GLU A 409 6.68 21.31 -1.20
C GLU A 409 7.02 19.81 -1.18
N ASP A 410 7.07 19.24 0.02
CA ASP A 410 7.40 17.84 0.24
C ASP A 410 6.37 16.89 -0.38
N VAL A 411 5.07 17.10 -0.10
CA VAL A 411 4.01 16.25 -0.66
C VAL A 411 3.86 16.41 -2.17
N LEU A 412 4.05 17.62 -2.71
CA LEU A 412 3.98 17.83 -4.16
C LEU A 412 5.14 17.14 -4.88
N LYS A 413 6.34 17.19 -4.31
CA LYS A 413 7.49 16.42 -4.80
C LYS A 413 7.21 14.92 -4.76
N ASP A 414 6.60 14.43 -3.69
CA ASP A 414 6.25 13.03 -3.54
C ASP A 414 5.19 12.60 -4.58
N ILE A 415 4.17 13.43 -4.82
CA ILE A 415 3.13 13.22 -5.85
C ILE A 415 3.76 13.20 -7.26
N ILE A 416 4.63 14.15 -7.58
CA ILE A 416 5.29 14.23 -8.89
C ILE A 416 6.10 12.95 -9.15
N PHE A 417 6.91 12.52 -8.19
CA PHE A 417 7.71 11.31 -8.36
C PHE A 417 6.87 10.03 -8.47
N MET A 418 5.88 9.83 -7.60
CA MET A 418 5.04 8.63 -7.70
C MET A 418 4.25 8.57 -9.02
N MET A 419 3.86 9.73 -9.56
CA MET A 419 3.17 9.80 -10.84
C MET A 419 4.11 9.55 -12.01
N GLU A 420 5.36 10.03 -11.95
CA GLU A 420 6.38 9.68 -12.95
C GLU A 420 6.59 8.17 -12.98
N ASP A 421 6.82 7.54 -11.82
CA ASP A 421 7.02 6.10 -11.69
C ASP A 421 5.79 5.31 -12.20
N HIS A 422 4.58 5.73 -11.82
CA HIS A 422 3.32 5.14 -12.31
C HIS A 422 3.18 5.21 -13.84
N MET A 423 3.45 6.36 -14.45
CA MET A 423 3.31 6.54 -15.91
C MET A 423 4.43 5.86 -16.70
N ARG A 424 5.65 5.85 -16.13
CA ARG A 424 6.86 5.41 -16.83
C ARG A 424 7.11 3.92 -16.71
N PHE A 425 6.88 3.35 -15.53
CA PHE A 425 7.15 1.95 -15.21
C PHE A 425 5.88 1.14 -14.96
N GLY A 426 4.73 1.81 -14.78
CA GLY A 426 3.45 1.15 -14.52
C GLY A 426 3.25 0.81 -13.04
N ASP A 427 4.05 1.38 -12.15
CA ASP A 427 4.02 1.06 -10.72
C ASP A 427 2.69 1.47 -10.09
N GLU A 428 2.20 0.68 -9.15
CA GLU A 428 1.07 1.06 -8.32
C GLU A 428 1.41 2.30 -7.46
N LEU A 429 0.44 3.16 -7.17
CA LEU A 429 0.68 4.33 -6.31
C LEU A 429 1.11 3.90 -4.89
N PRO A 430 2.03 4.61 -4.24
CA PRO A 430 2.68 4.13 -3.03
C PRO A 430 1.75 4.05 -1.82
N LEU A 431 2.15 3.26 -0.82
CA LEU A 431 1.76 3.51 0.57
C LEU A 431 2.63 4.64 1.11
N VAL A 432 2.01 5.67 1.70
CA VAL A 432 2.75 6.76 2.35
C VAL A 432 2.75 6.50 3.86
N VAL A 433 3.94 6.50 4.46
CA VAL A 433 4.16 6.34 5.90
C VAL A 433 4.81 7.63 6.42
N ILE A 434 4.16 8.34 7.32
CA ILE A 434 4.69 9.55 7.96
C ILE A 434 5.06 9.20 9.40
N VAL A 435 6.25 9.59 9.83
CA VAL A 435 6.83 9.22 11.11
C VAL A 435 7.37 10.45 11.83
N ASP A 436 7.15 10.55 13.14
CA ASP A 436 7.55 11.72 13.95
C ASP A 436 7.01 13.06 13.40
N ASN A 437 5.90 12.95 12.68
CA ASN A 437 5.26 14.03 11.96
C ASN A 437 3.88 13.55 11.50
N GLY A 438 3.05 14.44 10.97
CA GLY A 438 1.80 14.02 10.31
C GLY A 438 0.58 13.90 11.22
N GLY A 439 0.77 13.92 12.54
CA GLY A 439 -0.30 13.70 13.51
C GLY A 439 -1.16 14.93 13.79
N THR A 440 -1.00 16.04 13.06
CA THR A 440 -1.60 17.34 13.40
C THR A 440 -2.52 17.90 12.31
N THR A 441 -3.19 19.02 12.58
CA THR A 441 -4.12 19.65 11.62
C THR A 441 -3.37 20.33 10.47
N GLU A 442 -2.14 20.73 10.72
CA GLU A 442 -1.21 21.33 9.78
C GLU A 442 -0.86 20.38 8.61
N ASP A 443 -1.01 19.07 8.79
CA ASP A 443 -0.74 18.02 7.79
C ASP A 443 -1.92 17.77 6.83
N ILE A 444 -3.14 18.16 7.22
CA ILE A 444 -4.37 17.92 6.44
C ILE A 444 -4.27 18.45 4.99
N PRO A 445 -3.70 19.63 4.69
CA PRO A 445 -3.52 20.10 3.33
C PRO A 445 -2.73 19.12 2.43
N ALA A 446 -1.73 18.43 2.97
CA ALA A 446 -0.98 17.41 2.25
C ALA A 446 -1.85 16.17 2.00
N TYR A 447 -2.55 15.70 3.01
CA TYR A 447 -3.40 14.50 2.92
C TYR A 447 -4.58 14.67 1.96
N LYS A 448 -5.21 15.84 1.91
CA LYS A 448 -6.24 16.15 0.91
C LYS A 448 -5.75 15.94 -0.52
N ARG A 449 -4.49 16.28 -0.81
CA ARG A 449 -3.87 16.08 -2.13
C ARG A 449 -3.60 14.60 -2.40
N LEU A 450 -3.01 13.88 -1.43
CA LEU A 450 -2.77 12.44 -1.56
C LEU A 450 -4.07 11.64 -1.75
N LYS A 451 -5.13 11.98 -1.00
CA LYS A 451 -6.45 11.34 -1.13
C LYS A 451 -7.11 11.57 -2.49
N ALA A 452 -6.81 12.68 -3.18
CA ALA A 452 -7.27 12.89 -4.56
C ALA A 452 -6.73 11.83 -5.54
N TYR A 453 -5.60 11.19 -5.22
CA TYR A 453 -5.02 10.08 -5.98
C TYR A 453 -5.35 8.69 -5.40
N GLY A 454 -6.17 8.62 -4.33
CA GLY A 454 -6.49 7.35 -3.68
C GLY A 454 -5.34 6.72 -2.89
N VAL A 455 -4.32 7.50 -2.53
CA VAL A 455 -3.17 7.03 -1.75
C VAL A 455 -3.57 6.66 -0.31
N LYS A 456 -3.04 5.53 0.17
CA LYS A 456 -3.18 5.09 1.56
C LYS A 456 -2.09 5.71 2.43
N ILE A 457 -2.43 6.10 3.66
CA ILE A 457 -1.58 6.88 4.54
C ILE A 457 -1.54 6.25 5.94
N VAL A 458 -0.34 5.96 6.42
CA VAL A 458 -0.04 5.52 7.79
C VAL A 458 0.68 6.67 8.50
N VAL A 459 0.27 7.00 9.71
CA VAL A 459 0.95 7.99 10.56
C VAL A 459 1.40 7.32 11.86
N ILE A 460 2.67 7.51 12.23
CA ILE A 460 3.27 7.06 13.49
C ILE A 460 3.92 8.28 14.14
N ASP A 461 3.22 8.89 15.08
CA ASP A 461 3.58 10.20 15.64
C ASP A 461 3.28 10.23 17.14
N HIS A 462 3.87 11.19 17.85
CA HIS A 462 3.66 11.42 19.28
C HIS A 462 3.33 12.87 19.62
N HIS A 463 3.27 13.77 18.63
CA HIS A 463 2.78 15.13 18.81
C HIS A 463 1.27 15.15 19.08
N ASP A 464 0.78 16.15 19.83
CA ASP A 464 -0.66 16.29 20.09
C ASP A 464 -1.42 16.65 18.80
N PRO A 465 -2.44 15.86 18.39
CA PRO A 465 -3.32 16.19 17.28
C PRO A 465 -4.16 17.47 17.44
N ARG A 466 -4.34 17.96 18.67
CA ARG A 466 -5.07 19.19 19.08
C ARG A 466 -6.57 19.20 18.79
N ASP A 467 -6.97 19.14 17.53
CA ASP A 467 -8.37 19.28 17.09
C ASP A 467 -9.12 17.94 17.28
N TRP A 468 -9.53 17.65 18.50
CA TRP A 468 -10.25 16.42 18.87
C TRP A 468 -11.74 16.48 18.47
N ILE A 469 -12.23 15.42 17.82
CA ILE A 469 -13.64 15.27 17.42
C ILE A 469 -14.38 14.22 18.27
N SER A 470 -13.65 13.27 18.88
CA SER A 470 -14.15 12.35 19.90
C SER A 470 -13.07 12.08 20.97
N GLU A 471 -13.38 11.19 21.91
CA GLU A 471 -12.46 10.79 22.99
C GLU A 471 -11.15 10.14 22.47
N ASP A 472 -11.18 9.49 21.30
CA ASP A 472 -10.07 8.71 20.75
C ASP A 472 -9.80 9.00 19.27
N LYS A 473 -10.37 10.10 18.75
CA LYS A 473 -10.25 10.52 17.35
C LYS A 473 -10.08 12.04 17.22
N ALA A 474 -9.09 12.44 16.44
CA ALA A 474 -8.81 13.80 16.03
C ALA A 474 -9.26 14.08 14.59
N LYS A 475 -9.33 15.35 14.21
CA LYS A 475 -9.72 15.81 12.88
C LYS A 475 -8.80 15.30 11.77
N VAL A 476 -7.51 15.15 12.06
CA VAL A 476 -6.52 14.59 11.12
C VAL A 476 -6.84 13.13 10.75
N ASP A 477 -7.45 12.36 11.66
CA ASP A 477 -7.75 10.93 11.47
C ASP A 477 -8.77 10.67 10.36
N GLU A 478 -9.54 11.69 9.95
CA GLU A 478 -10.47 11.57 8.83
C GLU A 478 -9.76 11.48 7.46
N TYR A 479 -8.47 11.87 7.42
CA TYR A 479 -7.68 11.96 6.20
C TYR A 479 -6.60 10.87 6.08
N VAL A 480 -6.41 10.04 7.11
CA VAL A 480 -5.40 8.98 7.14
C VAL A 480 -6.04 7.63 7.47
N ASP A 481 -5.41 6.53 7.07
CA ASP A 481 -6.01 5.19 7.16
C ASP A 481 -5.74 4.52 8.53
N VAL A 482 -4.61 4.88 9.15
CA VAL A 482 -4.26 4.50 10.53
C VAL A 482 -3.31 5.54 11.11
N HIS A 483 -3.56 5.92 12.36
CA HIS A 483 -2.77 6.89 13.11
C HIS A 483 -2.38 6.29 14.47
N VAL A 484 -1.13 5.84 14.57
CA VAL A 484 -0.52 5.34 15.80
C VAL A 484 0.04 6.53 16.55
N ASN A 485 -0.62 6.93 17.65
CA ASN A 485 -0.17 8.04 18.46
C ASN A 485 -0.70 7.91 19.91
N PRO A 486 0.18 8.02 20.93
CA PRO A 486 -0.16 7.83 22.35
C PRO A 486 -1.25 8.77 22.84
N HIS A 487 -1.39 9.96 22.26
CA HIS A 487 -2.42 10.91 22.65
C HIS A 487 -3.85 10.37 22.50
N HIS A 488 -4.08 9.40 21.59
CA HIS A 488 -5.42 8.79 21.43
C HIS A 488 -5.85 7.97 22.64
N VAL A 489 -4.90 7.38 23.37
CA VAL A 489 -5.18 6.50 24.51
C VAL A 489 -4.82 7.17 25.85
N LYS A 490 -3.89 8.14 25.83
CA LYS A 490 -3.48 8.92 26.99
C LYS A 490 -3.07 10.33 26.54
N ARG A 491 -3.96 11.30 26.73
CA ARG A 491 -3.71 12.70 26.34
C ARG A 491 -2.46 13.25 27.02
N GLY A 492 -1.63 13.95 26.26
CA GLY A 492 -0.42 14.61 26.76
C GLY A 492 0.77 13.68 26.97
N TYR A 493 0.66 12.38 26.62
CA TYR A 493 1.74 11.40 26.78
C TYR A 493 2.73 11.43 25.61
N TYR A 494 3.36 12.59 25.41
CA TYR A 494 4.32 12.81 24.33
C TYR A 494 5.65 12.08 24.59
N GLU A 495 5.95 11.72 25.84
CA GLU A 495 7.20 11.06 26.21
C GLU A 495 7.39 9.67 25.60
N LEU A 496 6.34 9.04 25.05
CA LEU A 496 6.47 7.84 24.21
C LEU A 496 6.75 8.26 22.76
N THR A 497 8.03 8.45 22.44
CA THR A 497 8.51 9.09 21.20
C THR A 497 8.26 8.24 19.95
N ALA A 498 8.37 8.85 18.77
CA ALA A 498 8.14 8.16 17.51
C ALA A 498 9.14 7.04 17.26
N GLY A 499 10.41 7.17 17.67
CA GLY A 499 11.40 6.10 17.57
C GLY A 499 11.09 4.88 18.44
N MET A 500 10.42 5.07 19.58
CA MET A 500 9.90 3.96 20.40
C MET A 500 8.76 3.25 19.67
N LEU A 501 7.76 4.01 19.21
CA LEU A 501 6.60 3.47 18.48
C LEU A 501 7.00 2.76 17.19
N ALA A 502 7.86 3.38 16.38
CA ALA A 502 8.30 2.87 15.09
C ALA A 502 9.14 1.60 15.23
N THR A 503 9.93 1.47 16.29
CA THR A 503 10.65 0.23 16.59
C THR A 503 9.69 -0.92 16.90
N GLU A 504 8.64 -0.67 17.69
CA GLU A 504 7.64 -1.69 17.95
C GLU A 504 6.88 -2.06 16.67
N VAL A 505 6.45 -1.08 15.88
CA VAL A 505 5.83 -1.34 14.56
C VAL A 505 6.77 -2.15 13.65
N ALA A 506 8.07 -1.82 13.64
CA ALA A 506 9.09 -2.55 12.87
C ALA A 506 9.19 -4.02 13.29
N ARG A 507 9.07 -4.34 14.59
CA ARG A 507 9.04 -5.72 15.09
C ARG A 507 7.80 -6.48 14.62
N TYR A 508 6.63 -5.84 14.55
CA TYR A 508 5.43 -6.45 13.95
C TYR A 508 5.53 -6.60 12.42
N ILE A 509 6.25 -5.70 11.74
CA ILE A 509 6.54 -5.81 10.31
C ILE A 509 7.44 -7.01 10.05
N ASN A 510 8.58 -7.10 10.75
CA ASN A 510 9.56 -8.15 10.58
C ASN A 510 10.22 -8.53 11.92
N PRO A 511 9.76 -9.60 12.59
CA PRO A 511 10.32 -9.99 13.89
C PRO A 511 11.81 -10.36 13.85
N GLU A 512 12.34 -10.78 12.69
CA GLU A 512 13.73 -11.23 12.54
C GLU A 512 14.77 -10.11 12.76
N VAL A 513 14.36 -8.84 12.74
CA VAL A 513 15.27 -7.70 12.92
C VAL A 513 15.33 -7.21 14.37
N GLU A 514 14.56 -7.79 15.31
CA GLU A 514 14.44 -7.32 16.70
C GLU A 514 15.81 -7.05 17.35
N ASP A 515 16.71 -8.03 17.36
CA ASP A 515 18.03 -7.90 17.99
C ASP A 515 18.90 -6.79 17.35
N ARG A 516 18.67 -6.50 16.07
CA ARG A 516 19.38 -5.43 15.36
C ARG A 516 18.91 -4.06 15.83
N ILE A 517 17.63 -3.87 16.09
CA ILE A 517 17.01 -2.56 16.31
C ILE A 517 16.55 -2.28 17.74
N LYS A 518 16.53 -3.26 18.65
CA LYS A 518 15.97 -3.11 20.02
C LYS A 518 16.61 -2.02 20.89
N HIS A 519 17.81 -1.54 20.55
CA HIS A 519 18.47 -0.42 21.24
C HIS A 519 18.10 0.96 20.68
N LEU A 520 17.49 1.03 19.49
CA LEU A 520 17.11 2.30 18.84
C LEU A 520 16.16 3.17 19.69
N PRO A 521 15.15 2.63 20.40
CA PRO A 521 14.28 3.42 21.28
C PRO A 521 15.04 4.23 22.33
N ALA A 522 16.20 3.75 22.80
CA ALA A 522 17.04 4.47 23.74
C ALA A 522 17.73 5.69 23.12
N ILE A 523 18.17 5.59 21.85
CA ILE A 523 18.76 6.71 21.11
C ILE A 523 17.68 7.78 20.84
N ALA A 524 16.54 7.32 20.32
CA ALA A 524 15.34 8.13 20.07
C ALA A 524 14.90 8.91 21.32
N GLY A 525 14.63 8.19 22.42
CA GLY A 525 14.23 8.81 23.69
C GLY A 525 15.28 9.75 24.27
N THR A 526 16.57 9.54 23.99
CA THR A 526 17.63 10.47 24.41
C THR A 526 17.62 11.75 23.59
N GLY A 527 17.45 11.65 22.26
CA GLY A 527 17.31 12.81 21.37
C GLY A 527 16.15 13.70 21.78
N ASP A 528 15.03 13.06 22.11
CA ASP A 528 13.79 13.73 22.51
C ASP A 528 13.64 13.99 24.01
N ARG A 529 14.66 13.61 24.80
CA ARG A 529 14.74 13.82 26.24
C ARG A 529 13.53 13.27 27.00
N SER A 530 13.06 12.09 26.58
CA SER A 530 11.95 11.38 27.21
C SER A 530 12.24 11.07 28.67
N LYS A 531 11.19 11.17 29.50
CA LYS A 531 11.18 10.74 30.90
C LYS A 531 10.16 9.63 31.15
N ALA A 532 9.71 8.96 30.08
CA ALA A 532 8.72 7.90 30.17
C ALA A 532 9.25 6.70 30.98
N PRO A 533 8.41 6.02 31.78
CA PRO A 533 8.76 4.71 32.36
C PRO A 533 9.25 3.69 31.32
N GLU A 534 8.73 3.76 30.09
CA GLU A 534 9.16 2.96 28.94
C GLU A 534 10.60 3.25 28.54
N PHE A 535 10.99 4.54 28.51
CA PHE A 535 12.34 4.95 28.15
C PHE A 535 13.40 4.28 29.03
N TYR A 536 13.19 4.29 30.34
CA TYR A 536 14.12 3.68 31.28
C TYR A 536 14.25 2.15 31.12
N GLN A 537 13.20 1.48 30.66
CA GLN A 537 13.27 0.06 30.28
C GLN A 537 14.03 -0.13 28.96
N TYR A 538 13.82 0.75 27.97
CA TYR A 538 14.52 0.71 26.69
C TYR A 538 16.04 0.93 26.83
N LEU A 539 16.48 1.73 27.81
CA LEU A 539 17.90 1.96 28.09
C LEU A 539 18.67 0.65 28.36
N GLU A 540 18.03 -0.38 28.90
CA GLU A 540 18.69 -1.67 29.18
C GLU A 540 19.15 -2.36 27.88
N TYR A 541 18.40 -2.24 26.78
CA TYR A 541 18.82 -2.79 25.48
C TYR A 541 20.01 -2.07 24.85
N ALA A 542 20.18 -0.77 25.13
CA ALA A 542 21.39 -0.05 24.75
C ALA A 542 22.60 -0.49 25.57
N LYS A 543 22.43 -0.70 26.88
CA LYS A 543 23.47 -1.22 27.78
C LYS A 543 23.94 -2.62 27.36
N GLU A 544 23.03 -3.50 26.90
CA GLU A 544 23.38 -4.81 26.33
C GLU A 544 24.35 -4.70 25.14
N LYS A 545 24.28 -3.61 24.37
CA LYS A 545 25.20 -3.32 23.25
C LYS A 545 26.44 -2.52 23.64
N GLY A 546 26.62 -2.26 24.94
CA GLY A 546 27.73 -1.49 25.47
C GLY A 546 27.62 0.02 25.24
N LEU A 547 26.40 0.54 25.05
CA LEU A 547 26.13 1.98 24.99
C LEU A 547 25.60 2.45 26.35
N ASP A 548 26.32 3.35 26.99
CA ASP A 548 25.83 4.05 28.18
C ASP A 548 25.06 5.34 27.82
N GLU A 549 24.50 6.02 28.82
CA GLU A 549 23.72 7.24 28.60
C GLU A 549 24.54 8.38 27.97
N GLU A 550 25.84 8.45 28.24
CA GLU A 550 26.70 9.47 27.63
C GLU A 550 26.95 9.15 26.16
N ASP A 551 27.13 7.88 25.80
CA ASP A 551 27.23 7.46 24.40
C ASP A 551 25.94 7.76 23.63
N LEU A 552 24.77 7.52 24.22
CA LEU A 552 23.48 7.86 23.61
C LEU A 552 23.35 9.37 23.35
N LYS A 553 23.77 10.21 24.29
CA LYS A 553 23.80 11.68 24.10
C LYS A 553 24.76 12.09 22.99
N LYS A 554 25.96 11.50 22.92
CA LYS A 554 26.91 11.76 21.83
C LYS A 554 26.31 11.41 20.48
N ILE A 555 25.69 10.24 20.38
CA ILE A 555 25.03 9.76 19.16
C ILE A 555 23.94 10.74 18.72
N ALA A 556 23.04 11.15 19.62
CA ALA A 556 21.98 12.11 19.32
C ALA A 556 22.54 13.45 18.81
N GLU A 557 23.53 14.02 19.51
CA GLU A 557 24.14 15.29 19.09
C GLU A 557 24.86 15.19 17.74
N VAL A 558 25.48 14.05 17.44
CA VAL A 558 26.11 13.78 16.13
C VAL A 558 25.06 13.68 15.04
N ILE A 559 23.94 12.98 15.27
CA ILE A 559 22.86 12.86 14.27
C ILE A 559 22.29 14.25 13.93
N ASP A 560 21.91 15.03 14.95
CA ASP A 560 21.36 16.38 14.75
C ASP A 560 22.35 17.28 13.99
N HIS A 561 23.65 17.18 14.30
CA HIS A 561 24.70 17.93 13.62
C HIS A 561 24.83 17.54 12.15
N GLU A 562 25.01 16.27 11.85
CA GLU A 562 25.22 15.81 10.47
C GLU A 562 23.96 16.06 9.62
N ALA A 563 22.78 15.86 10.20
CA ALA A 563 21.50 16.12 9.55
C ALA A 563 21.30 17.59 9.16
N PHE A 564 21.80 18.52 9.97
CA PHE A 564 21.79 19.94 9.63
C PHE A 564 22.55 20.21 8.31
N TYR A 565 23.66 19.52 8.05
CA TYR A 565 24.49 19.74 6.87
C TYR A 565 24.01 18.97 5.63
N TRP A 566 23.56 17.72 5.77
CA TRP A 566 23.07 16.95 4.62
C TRP A 566 21.63 17.33 4.20
N LYS A 567 20.92 18.12 5.02
CA LYS A 567 19.64 18.78 4.70
C LYS A 567 18.56 17.81 4.20
N PHE A 568 18.30 17.81 2.89
CA PHE A 568 17.24 17.02 2.25
C PHE A 568 17.69 15.60 1.88
N MET A 569 18.96 15.28 2.07
CA MET A 569 19.48 13.92 1.88
C MET A 569 19.11 13.04 3.07
N ASP A 570 18.96 11.73 2.84
CA ASP A 570 18.46 10.77 3.83
C ASP A 570 19.55 10.19 4.75
N GLY A 571 20.81 10.57 4.56
CA GLY A 571 21.94 10.09 5.38
C GLY A 571 22.29 8.61 5.18
N ARG A 572 21.70 7.92 4.19
CA ARG A 572 21.94 6.48 3.95
C ARG A 572 23.43 6.20 3.72
N GLY A 573 23.93 5.16 4.39
CA GLY A 573 25.34 4.77 4.42
C GLY A 573 26.16 5.42 5.54
N ILE A 574 25.58 6.39 6.26
CA ILE A 574 26.20 7.08 7.40
C ILE A 574 25.33 6.89 8.64
N ILE A 575 24.02 7.16 8.54
CA ILE A 575 23.10 7.13 9.68
C ILE A 575 23.00 5.73 10.32
N GLU A 576 23.07 4.66 9.54
CA GLU A 576 23.02 3.28 10.01
C GLU A 576 24.26 2.90 10.84
N GLU A 577 25.41 3.51 10.50
CA GLU A 577 26.67 3.33 11.22
C GLU A 577 26.64 4.11 12.54
N ILE A 578 26.15 5.36 12.52
CA ILE A 578 25.97 6.17 13.74
C ILE A 578 24.98 5.49 14.70
N LEU A 579 23.88 4.93 14.19
CA LEU A 579 22.85 4.23 14.98
C LEU A 579 23.26 2.82 15.43
N LEU A 580 24.45 2.33 15.10
CA LEU A 580 24.95 1.00 15.48
C LEU A 580 24.00 -0.15 15.11
N ILE A 581 23.46 -0.13 13.89
CA ILE A 581 22.62 -1.23 13.35
C ILE A 581 23.37 -2.10 12.31
N THR A 582 24.60 -1.73 11.98
CA THR A 582 25.51 -2.52 11.14
C THR A 582 26.45 -3.38 12.01
N GLY A 583 27.14 -4.34 11.40
CA GLY A 583 28.21 -5.09 12.07
C GLY A 583 29.53 -4.31 12.18
N ASN A 584 29.60 -3.06 11.74
CA ASN A 584 30.85 -2.30 11.60
C ASN A 584 31.10 -1.35 12.77
N LEU A 585 31.37 -1.93 13.95
CA LEU A 585 31.62 -1.19 15.19
C LEU A 585 32.78 -0.19 15.07
N GLN A 586 33.81 -0.50 14.26
CA GLN A 586 34.94 0.39 14.06
C GLN A 586 34.52 1.69 13.38
N ARG A 587 33.69 1.62 12.33
CA ARG A 587 33.21 2.81 11.63
C ARG A 587 32.29 3.64 12.52
N HIS A 588 31.40 3.01 13.27
CA HIS A 588 30.58 3.68 14.28
C HIS A 588 31.44 4.53 15.23
N ARG A 589 32.47 3.92 15.85
CA ARG A 589 33.38 4.62 16.76
C ARG A 589 34.12 5.76 16.09
N MET A 590 34.67 5.54 14.90
CA MET A 590 35.37 6.60 14.15
C MET A 590 34.47 7.80 13.84
N LEU A 591 33.20 7.56 13.50
CA LEU A 591 32.23 8.63 13.25
C LEU A 591 31.87 9.37 14.55
N VAL A 592 31.43 8.66 15.59
CA VAL A 592 30.98 9.28 16.83
C VAL A 592 32.13 9.97 17.57
N GLU A 593 33.27 9.29 17.76
CA GLU A 593 34.45 9.84 18.44
C GLU A 593 35.15 10.94 17.63
N GLY A 594 35.04 10.91 16.30
CA GLY A 594 35.59 11.93 15.43
C GLY A 594 34.74 13.20 15.38
N ILE A 595 33.41 13.05 15.26
CA ILE A 595 32.49 14.17 15.03
C ILE A 595 32.05 14.82 16.35
N TYR A 596 31.77 14.04 17.40
CA TYR A 596 31.25 14.61 18.66
C TYR A 596 32.14 15.70 19.29
N PRO A 597 33.48 15.58 19.33
CA PRO A 597 34.34 16.67 19.83
C PRO A 597 34.17 17.98 19.04
N GLU A 598 34.01 17.89 17.72
CA GLU A 598 33.74 19.05 16.85
C GLU A 598 32.38 19.68 17.19
N VAL A 599 31.34 18.85 17.36
CA VAL A 599 30.00 19.32 17.75
C VAL A 599 30.07 20.07 19.08
N LYS A 600 30.71 19.46 20.08
CA LYS A 600 30.87 20.05 21.41
C LYS A 600 31.62 21.38 21.36
N GLU A 601 32.74 21.46 20.63
CA GLU A 601 33.50 22.70 20.48
C GLU A 601 32.65 23.81 19.81
N LYS A 602 31.89 23.49 18.76
CA LYS A 602 30.98 24.44 18.11
C LYS A 602 29.92 24.98 19.09
N GLN A 603 29.30 24.09 19.88
CA GLN A 603 28.30 24.46 20.87
C GLN A 603 28.88 25.33 21.99
N GLU A 604 30.04 24.98 22.54
CA GLU A 604 30.70 25.77 23.58
C GLU A 604 31.14 27.14 23.05
N LYS A 605 31.68 27.20 21.83
CA LYS A 605 32.13 28.44 21.19
C LYS A 605 30.97 29.40 20.93
N VAL A 606 29.87 28.90 20.36
CA VAL A 606 28.69 29.75 20.10
C VAL A 606 28.02 30.18 21.40
N LEU A 607 27.89 29.29 22.39
CA LEU A 607 27.30 29.63 23.68
C LEU A 607 28.10 30.73 24.36
N LYS A 608 29.44 30.62 24.40
CA LYS A 608 30.32 31.66 24.98
C LYS A 608 30.17 33.02 24.29
N ALA A 609 29.96 33.03 22.98
CA ALA A 609 29.78 34.27 22.21
C ALA A 609 28.37 34.88 22.36
N VAL A 610 27.34 34.03 22.46
CA VAL A 610 25.93 34.47 22.51
C VAL A 610 25.50 34.84 23.93
N LEU A 611 25.98 34.13 24.96
CA LEU A 611 25.53 34.28 26.35
C LEU A 611 25.59 35.72 26.90
N PRO A 612 26.61 36.56 26.60
CA PRO A 612 26.64 37.96 27.03
C PRO A 612 25.48 38.82 26.50
N HIS A 613 24.81 38.39 25.43
CA HIS A 613 23.69 39.09 24.81
C HIS A 613 22.32 38.59 25.31
N VAL A 614 22.30 37.51 26.10
CA VAL A 614 21.07 36.98 26.69
C VAL A 614 20.63 37.87 27.85
N LYS A 615 19.47 38.49 27.74
CA LYS A 615 18.86 39.25 28.85
C LYS A 615 18.11 38.27 29.74
N SER A 616 18.59 38.04 30.95
CA SER A 616 17.93 37.24 31.98
C SER A 616 17.39 38.13 33.08
N VAL A 617 16.07 38.12 33.29
CA VAL A 617 15.40 38.86 34.36
C VAL A 617 14.53 37.92 35.19
N VAL A 618 14.47 38.13 36.50
CA VAL A 618 13.49 37.48 37.36
C VAL A 618 12.27 38.39 37.46
N LEU A 619 11.13 37.91 36.98
CA LEU A 619 9.88 38.63 36.98
C LEU A 619 9.28 38.68 38.41
N PRO A 620 8.36 39.62 38.72
CA PRO A 620 7.74 39.72 40.05
C PRO A 620 7.03 38.45 40.52
N ASN A 621 6.57 37.61 39.59
CA ASN A 621 5.95 36.32 39.87
C ASN A 621 6.95 35.18 40.09
N GLY A 622 8.27 35.45 40.05
CA GLY A 622 9.32 34.45 40.31
C GLY A 622 9.86 33.73 39.07
N ILE A 623 9.26 33.93 37.89
CA ILE A 623 9.72 33.33 36.64
C ILE A 623 11.03 33.99 36.19
N ARG A 624 12.05 33.19 35.88
CA ARG A 624 13.26 33.64 35.18
C ARG A 624 12.98 33.67 33.69
N PHE A 625 12.87 34.87 33.14
CA PHE A 625 12.62 35.08 31.72
C PHE A 625 13.90 35.49 31.00
N ASN A 626 14.33 34.66 30.06
CA ASN A 626 15.52 34.86 29.24
C ASN A 626 15.09 35.24 27.82
N THR A 627 15.68 36.30 27.27
CA THR A 627 15.41 36.73 25.88
C THR A 627 16.70 36.94 25.11
N ILE A 628 16.72 36.51 23.85
CA ILE A 628 17.87 36.68 22.94
C ILE A 628 17.39 36.94 21.51
N ASP A 629 17.97 37.97 20.87
CA ASP A 629 17.82 38.21 19.43
C ASP A 629 18.86 37.36 18.69
N VAL A 630 18.42 36.26 18.10
CA VAL A 630 19.32 35.32 17.39
C VAL A 630 19.66 35.79 15.98
N GLU A 631 18.96 36.81 15.47
CA GLU A 631 19.28 37.38 14.16
C GLU A 631 20.48 38.33 14.24
N LEU A 632 20.59 39.07 15.34
CA LEU A 632 21.68 40.02 15.59
C LEU A 632 22.91 39.37 16.22
N TYR A 633 22.73 38.39 17.10
CA TYR A 633 23.79 37.90 17.99
C TYR A 633 24.18 36.44 17.76
N ALA A 634 23.62 35.75 16.77
CA ALA A 634 24.00 34.37 16.42
C ALA A 634 24.44 34.26 14.94
N PRO A 635 25.28 33.26 14.60
CA PRO A 635 25.69 33.04 13.22
C PRO A 635 24.52 32.52 12.38
N LYS A 636 24.15 33.25 11.32
CA LYS A 636 23.07 32.87 10.41
C LYS A 636 23.51 31.73 9.50
N PHE A 637 22.60 30.79 9.24
CA PHE A 637 22.79 29.64 8.34
C PHE A 637 23.89 28.64 8.74
N GLU A 638 24.47 28.78 9.93
CA GLU A 638 25.45 27.85 10.49
C GLU A 638 24.83 27.00 11.59
N TYR A 639 25.51 25.90 11.96
CA TYR A 639 25.13 25.12 13.14
C TYR A 639 25.62 25.83 14.41
N PRO A 640 24.83 25.88 15.50
CA PRO A 640 23.47 25.33 15.64
C PRO A 640 22.38 26.23 15.05
N SER A 641 21.29 25.60 14.59
CA SER A 641 20.08 26.33 14.15
C SER A 641 19.48 27.18 15.29
N PRO A 642 18.64 28.19 15.00
CA PRO A 642 17.95 28.97 16.04
C PRO A 642 17.23 28.11 17.09
N GLY A 643 16.58 27.02 16.65
CA GLY A 643 15.92 26.06 17.52
C GLY A 643 16.91 25.33 18.45
N LYS A 644 18.01 24.81 17.92
CA LYS A 644 19.03 24.11 18.70
C LYS A 644 19.79 25.07 19.63
N LEU A 645 20.13 26.28 19.15
CA LEU A 645 20.76 27.33 19.95
C LEU A 645 19.88 27.74 21.14
N SER A 646 18.57 27.89 20.92
CA SER A 646 17.62 28.18 22.02
C SER A 646 17.64 27.09 23.09
N GLY A 647 17.77 25.82 22.67
CA GLY A 647 17.92 24.66 23.56
C GLY A 647 19.22 24.72 24.36
N ILE A 648 20.36 24.94 23.70
CA ILE A 648 21.67 25.05 24.35
C ILE A 648 21.69 26.19 25.39
N ILE A 649 21.14 27.36 25.04
CA ILE A 649 21.00 28.47 25.99
C ILE A 649 20.09 28.06 27.14
N HIS A 650 18.95 27.45 26.87
CA HIS A 650 18.01 27.03 27.90
C HIS A 650 18.63 26.00 28.87
N ASP A 651 19.39 25.03 28.35
CA ASP A 651 20.09 24.02 29.14
C ASP A 651 21.16 24.65 30.04
N HIS A 652 21.92 25.63 29.55
CA HIS A 652 22.87 26.38 30.38
C HIS A 652 22.19 27.03 31.59
N PHE A 653 21.00 27.63 31.41
CA PHE A 653 20.24 28.21 32.51
C PHE A 653 19.66 27.13 33.44
N LYS A 654 19.25 25.97 32.92
CA LYS A 654 18.80 24.84 33.74
C LYS A 654 19.92 24.24 34.60
N GLU A 655 21.12 24.11 34.06
CA GLU A 655 22.30 23.67 34.82
C GLU A 655 22.67 24.67 35.92
N GLN A 656 22.57 25.96 35.64
CA GLN A 656 22.92 27.01 36.59
C GLN A 656 21.90 27.17 37.74
N TYR A 657 20.60 27.00 37.45
CA TYR A 657 19.51 27.32 38.40
C TYR A 657 18.62 26.13 38.79
N GLY A 658 18.80 24.97 38.18
CA GLY A 658 18.01 23.75 38.38
C GLY A 658 16.80 23.64 37.44
N GLU A 659 16.50 22.43 36.97
CA GLU A 659 15.35 22.11 36.10
C GLU A 659 14.00 22.51 36.71
N ASP A 660 13.84 22.31 38.03
CA ASP A 660 12.59 22.57 38.75
C ASP A 660 12.32 24.07 39.00
N SER A 661 13.29 24.93 38.65
CA SER A 661 13.13 26.37 38.70
C SER A 661 12.33 26.86 37.47
N PRO A 662 11.46 27.88 37.59
CA PRO A 662 10.62 28.35 36.49
C PRO A 662 11.45 29.18 35.51
N ILE A 663 11.99 28.54 34.48
CA ILE A 663 12.82 29.14 33.45
C ILE A 663 12.04 29.18 32.14
N LEU A 664 11.96 30.35 31.52
CA LEU A 664 11.40 30.52 30.19
C LEU A 664 12.42 31.23 29.30
N THR A 665 12.85 30.57 28.22
CA THR A 665 13.77 31.13 27.24
C THR A 665 13.02 31.41 25.94
N LEU A 666 13.12 32.67 25.47
CA LEU A 666 12.55 33.16 24.24
C LEU A 666 13.68 33.63 23.30
N ALA A 667 13.93 32.88 22.24
CA ALA A 667 14.90 33.21 21.21
C ALA A 667 14.17 33.68 19.95
N TYR A 668 14.35 34.94 19.54
CA TYR A 668 13.56 35.53 18.44
C TYR A 668 14.42 36.05 17.30
N GLY A 669 13.88 35.92 16.08
CA GLY A 669 14.42 36.48 14.85
C GLY A 669 13.59 37.68 14.35
N PRO A 670 13.56 37.95 13.04
CA PRO A 670 12.73 39.00 12.44
C PRO A 670 11.23 38.71 12.54
N ASP A 671 10.82 37.49 12.22
CA ASP A 671 9.42 37.08 11.98
C ASP A 671 9.05 35.78 12.73
N PHE A 672 9.94 35.32 13.63
CA PHE A 672 9.71 34.13 14.44
C PHE A 672 10.26 34.26 15.85
N ALA A 673 9.77 33.42 16.76
CA ALA A 673 10.37 33.18 18.07
C ALA A 673 10.26 31.72 18.50
N VAL A 674 11.34 31.16 19.02
CA VAL A 674 11.40 29.83 19.64
C VAL A 674 11.25 29.98 21.15
N VAL A 675 10.39 29.17 21.73
CA VAL A 675 10.07 29.18 23.17
C VAL A 675 10.46 27.85 23.79
N ARG A 676 11.21 27.90 24.88
CA ARG A 676 11.58 26.75 25.73
C ARG A 676 11.25 27.06 27.17
N ALA A 677 10.45 26.20 27.80
CA ALA A 677 10.05 26.28 29.20
C ALA A 677 10.56 25.05 29.95
N SER A 678 11.13 25.24 31.14
CA SER A 678 11.56 24.14 32.01
C SER A 678 10.38 23.51 32.75
N ASP A 679 10.59 22.35 33.37
CA ASP A 679 9.56 21.65 34.16
C ASP A 679 8.99 22.54 35.29
N GLY A 680 9.80 23.42 35.86
CA GLY A 680 9.37 24.40 36.86
C GLY A 680 8.26 25.35 36.39
N MET A 681 8.09 25.55 35.08
CA MET A 681 7.02 26.37 34.51
C MET A 681 5.63 25.72 34.64
N ALA A 682 5.55 24.41 34.89
CA ALA A 682 4.29 23.71 35.13
C ALA A 682 3.56 24.26 36.37
N LYS A 683 4.31 24.69 37.39
CA LYS A 683 3.77 25.36 38.59
C LYS A 683 2.98 26.62 38.24
N TYR A 684 3.22 27.21 37.08
CA TYR A 684 2.57 28.44 36.61
C TYR A 684 1.49 28.18 35.55
N ASN A 685 1.14 26.91 35.30
CA ASN A 685 0.24 26.49 34.25
C ASN A 685 0.60 27.09 32.88
N PHE A 686 1.90 27.18 32.59
CA PHE A 686 2.38 27.69 31.32
C PHE A 686 1.91 26.79 30.17
N ASP A 687 1.34 27.40 29.15
CA ASP A 687 0.86 26.71 27.96
C ASP A 687 1.05 27.64 26.75
N LEU A 688 2.06 27.34 25.95
CA LEU A 688 2.40 28.11 24.76
C LEU A 688 1.22 28.20 23.79
N ASN A 689 0.48 27.12 23.59
CA ASN A 689 -0.62 27.07 22.62
C ASN A 689 -1.77 28.01 23.03
N LYS A 690 -2.07 28.10 24.34
CA LYS A 690 -3.04 29.09 24.87
C LYS A 690 -2.55 30.51 24.67
N ILE A 691 -1.28 30.78 24.94
CA ILE A 691 -0.70 32.12 24.77
C ILE A 691 -0.74 32.54 23.29
N VAL A 692 -0.39 31.64 22.36
CA VAL A 692 -0.46 31.92 20.90
C VAL A 692 -1.87 32.30 20.47
N LYS A 693 -2.91 31.59 20.93
CA LYS A 693 -4.32 31.95 20.66
C LYS A 693 -4.67 33.35 21.20
N ILE A 694 -4.29 33.66 22.43
CA ILE A 694 -4.50 34.98 23.04
C ILE A 694 -3.80 36.07 22.23
N LEU A 695 -2.58 35.82 21.74
CA LEU A 695 -1.83 36.77 20.91
C LEU A 695 -2.52 37.01 19.57
N ALA A 696 -2.98 35.96 18.89
CA ALA A 696 -3.70 36.05 17.63
C ALA A 696 -5.02 36.84 17.78
N GLU A 697 -5.76 36.63 18.87
CA GLU A 697 -7.00 37.39 19.16
C GLU A 697 -6.73 38.86 19.49
N LYS A 698 -5.64 39.17 20.21
CA LYS A 698 -5.29 40.54 20.59
C LYS A 698 -4.67 41.35 19.45
N LEU A 699 -3.93 40.68 18.57
CA LEU A 699 -3.18 41.27 17.46
C LEU A 699 -3.58 40.58 16.14
N PRO A 700 -4.84 40.73 15.69
CA PRO A 700 -5.33 40.05 14.49
C PRO A 700 -4.62 40.50 13.21
N ASP A 701 -3.98 41.67 13.21
CA ASP A 701 -3.21 42.24 12.11
C ASP A 701 -1.73 41.83 12.11
N ALA A 702 -1.28 41.03 13.08
CA ALA A 702 0.11 40.62 13.24
C ALA A 702 0.44 39.23 12.65
N GLY A 703 -0.56 38.51 12.14
CA GLY A 703 -0.36 37.19 11.51
C GLY A 703 0.25 36.17 12.48
N VAL A 704 -0.19 36.18 13.75
CA VAL A 704 0.37 35.30 14.77
C VAL A 704 -0.08 33.86 14.53
N GLU A 705 0.88 32.97 14.31
CA GLU A 705 0.68 31.54 14.08
C GLU A 705 1.73 30.73 14.86
N GLY A 706 1.53 29.42 14.96
CA GLY A 706 2.48 28.49 15.57
C GLY A 706 1.93 27.79 16.81
N GLY A 707 2.83 27.41 17.72
CA GLY A 707 2.56 26.51 18.83
C GLY A 707 3.62 25.41 18.91
N GLY A 708 3.21 24.25 19.41
CA GLY A 708 4.07 23.08 19.60
C GLY A 708 3.57 22.23 20.77
N HIS A 709 4.51 21.72 21.57
CA HIS A 709 4.24 21.25 22.92
C HIS A 709 3.94 22.45 23.84
N SER A 710 3.20 22.23 24.92
CA SER A 710 2.85 23.31 25.86
C SER A 710 4.07 24.03 26.43
N TYR A 711 5.21 23.34 26.54
CA TYR A 711 6.47 23.84 27.10
C TYR A 711 7.56 24.09 26.06
N ALA A 712 7.36 23.72 24.80
CA ALA A 712 8.36 23.92 23.75
C ALA A 712 7.71 24.07 22.37
N GLY A 713 8.07 25.12 21.65
CA GLY A 713 7.51 25.36 20.33
C GLY A 713 8.03 26.64 19.70
N SER A 714 7.35 27.10 18.65
CA SER A 714 7.69 28.32 17.94
C SER A 714 6.47 29.15 17.58
N ILE A 715 6.66 30.45 17.48
CA ILE A 715 5.65 31.44 17.10
C ILE A 715 6.15 32.11 15.82
N LYS A 716 5.28 32.27 14.82
CA LYS A 716 5.51 33.10 13.64
C LYS A 716 4.63 34.34 13.70
N PHE A 717 5.11 35.45 13.15
CA PHE A 717 4.40 36.72 13.11
C PHE A 717 4.99 37.61 12.02
N PHE A 718 4.25 38.62 11.56
CA PHE A 718 4.81 39.60 10.62
C PHE A 718 5.93 40.42 11.26
N GLU A 719 7.06 40.54 10.55
CA GLU A 719 8.26 41.24 11.03
C GLU A 719 7.96 42.66 11.53
N GLY A 720 7.13 43.40 10.80
CA GLY A 720 6.72 44.77 11.15
C GLY A 720 5.91 44.89 12.45
N LYS A 721 5.46 43.76 13.04
CA LYS A 721 4.70 43.67 14.29
C LYS A 721 5.46 42.94 15.40
N ARG A 722 6.74 42.60 15.16
CA ARG A 722 7.58 41.85 16.12
C ARG A 722 7.55 42.45 17.51
N LYS A 723 7.74 43.77 17.63
CA LYS A 723 7.81 44.44 18.93
C LYS A 723 6.52 44.24 19.72
N GLU A 724 5.38 44.48 19.08
CA GLU A 724 4.06 44.37 19.66
C GLU A 724 3.75 42.94 20.11
N VAL A 725 4.09 41.94 19.29
CA VAL A 725 3.88 40.52 19.60
C VAL A 725 4.75 40.08 20.78
N LEU A 726 6.05 40.39 20.77
CA LEU A 726 6.96 39.98 21.85
C LEU A 726 6.66 40.69 23.17
N GLU A 727 6.28 41.98 23.13
CA GLU A 727 5.82 42.70 24.33
C GLU A 727 4.50 42.13 24.87
N ALA A 728 3.57 41.75 23.99
CA ALA A 728 2.34 41.08 24.40
C ALA A 728 2.61 39.70 25.01
N PHE A 729 3.51 38.91 24.43
CA PHE A 729 3.94 37.62 24.97
C PHE A 729 4.52 37.79 26.39
N ALA A 730 5.44 38.73 26.57
CA ALA A 730 6.04 39.02 27.88
C ALA A 730 4.99 39.45 28.92
N LYS A 731 3.97 40.23 28.51
CA LYS A 731 2.84 40.62 29.37
C LYS A 731 1.99 39.43 29.79
N GLU A 732 1.79 38.42 28.94
CA GLU A 732 1.07 37.20 29.32
C GLU A 732 1.90 36.37 30.30
N VAL A 733 3.21 36.25 30.11
CA VAL A 733 4.12 35.56 31.06
C VAL A 733 4.10 36.25 32.44
N LEU A 734 4.08 37.58 32.47
CA LEU A 734 3.98 38.36 33.72
C LEU A 734 2.68 38.13 34.50
N LYS A 735 1.59 37.76 33.82
CA LYS A 735 0.28 37.51 34.43
C LYS A 735 0.13 36.09 34.98
N LEU A 736 1.03 35.19 34.61
CA LEU A 736 1.01 33.82 35.12
C LEU A 736 1.13 33.85 36.65
N LYS A 737 0.29 33.04 37.29
CA LYS A 737 0.26 32.86 38.74
C LYS A 737 0.69 31.44 39.05
N ALA A 738 1.42 31.26 40.14
CA ALA A 738 1.64 29.93 40.68
C ALA A 738 0.27 29.31 40.97
N GLY A 739 0.05 28.08 40.51
CA GLY A 739 -1.09 27.26 40.93
C GLY A 739 -1.04 27.05 42.45
N GLU A 740 -2.21 26.96 43.08
CA GLU A 740 -2.33 26.55 44.48
C GLU A 740 -1.81 25.13 44.72
#